data_AF-A0AAD2C197-F1
#
_entry.id   AF-A0AAD2C197-F1
#
_cell.length_a   1.000
_cell.length_b   1.000
_cell.length_c   1.000
_cell.angle_alpha   90.00
_cell.angle_beta   90.00
_cell.angle_gamma   90.00
#
_symmetry.space_group_name_H-M   'P 1'
#
loop_
_entity.id
_entity.type
_entity.pdbx_description
1 polymer ?
#
loop_
_entity_poly.entity_id
_entity_poly.type
_entity_poly.pdbx_seq_one_letter_code
_entity_poly.pdbx_strand_id
1 'polypeptide(L)'
;MPDLIVTFSMQAEYLHSIWPEAPILNVEAGAFSRSPFAFSLYFDHMGIYRTSAPAGLPNWNLRDTVAADTLHLAADFRAWASDALSQEDPFRHHDYRAKFDRLALLPLQVSNWYSFDEYCNYKTQFEYLFDVLSAAPKDVGVIATEYVQWGHVFDASHSGTNLEFLRRSFPNLIVPPTARKYASPSQYLVQHVDGVWSVSSNVGYQALLFGKRLGSPLRSFYRNVAHNHTPTEFFANLRYTASAEDRLPFLAWHLERYLVPEALLDNGKWLLQYLDARRTAILGASDPLDAFIPIGDSNEIRAAWNLRPRKGQASRWVSRGLQRLQREAKTEILLTQLENRAQAASHPAALSENGQGDGYILLNDTRAIDQALHLGCNVVTDYIHRQLSATGLRCLGSANTAEECGALLNAPDISKVRLIVFNGEGSLHHDSTRCKALMEFCAHMKQRSVPCVLINTVWHENSDYLGELLSIFDLVTVRESISHSSIQRWRSDVALVPDISFAAFREDLASTDRPPLSLSGSTTPFAVIDNVNADVARTLAEFAEFHRLPYFLMGGLHVDTTVTNGAIAYELNGMVFPRILRSAQTLRQMNAVLTGRFHGLTAALAAGTPVVSLPSNTPKIEGLLKDIGVQNCSLLPADWLQLGHNQRYGAIEAMLANWNSSLLGRVDAWVNAAVGNIDQMFMEIKKMVGADCGTKPAI
;
A
#
# COMPACT_ATOMS: atom_id res chain seq x y z
N MET A 1 -48.00 -24.23 15.92
CA MET A 1 -47.55 -23.07 16.70
C MET A 1 -46.07 -23.26 16.96
N PRO A 2 -45.19 -22.27 16.73
CA PRO A 2 -43.81 -22.38 17.17
C PRO A 2 -43.78 -22.52 18.70
N ASP A 3 -42.89 -23.36 19.19
CA ASP A 3 -42.59 -23.54 20.61
C ASP A 3 -41.42 -22.64 21.07
N LEU A 4 -40.63 -22.13 20.12
CA LEU A 4 -39.57 -21.15 20.32
C LEU A 4 -39.43 -20.29 19.06
N ILE A 5 -39.19 -19.00 19.21
CA ILE A 5 -38.95 -18.05 18.12
C ILE A 5 -37.52 -17.54 18.26
N VAL A 6 -36.76 -17.51 17.16
CA VAL A 6 -35.38 -16.97 17.13
C VAL A 6 -35.34 -15.85 16.09
N THR A 7 -34.86 -14.68 16.49
CA THR A 7 -34.85 -13.45 15.67
C THR A 7 -33.42 -12.91 15.62
N PHE A 8 -32.97 -12.41 14.47
CA PHE A 8 -31.59 -11.91 14.31
C PHE A 8 -31.59 -10.43 13.96
N SER A 9 -30.82 -9.62 14.70
CA SER A 9 -30.60 -8.17 14.48
C SER A 9 -31.83 -7.28 14.44
N MET A 10 -33.00 -7.75 14.93
CA MET A 10 -34.21 -6.94 14.94
C MET A 10 -35.10 -7.20 16.15
N GLN A 11 -35.65 -6.10 16.68
CA GLN A 11 -36.78 -6.13 17.62
C GLN A 11 -38.01 -6.69 16.90
N ALA A 12 -38.46 -7.85 17.34
CA ALA A 12 -39.56 -8.60 16.74
C ALA A 12 -40.65 -8.94 17.78
N GLU A 13 -40.80 -8.09 18.79
CA GLU A 13 -41.76 -8.23 19.89
C GLU A 13 -43.21 -8.29 19.37
N TYR A 14 -43.49 -7.76 18.18
CA TYR A 14 -44.79 -7.90 17.53
C TYR A 14 -45.18 -9.37 17.31
N LEU A 15 -44.22 -10.30 17.23
CA LEU A 15 -44.51 -11.73 17.11
C LEU A 15 -45.21 -12.32 18.34
N HIS A 16 -45.08 -11.70 19.53
CA HIS A 16 -45.87 -12.09 20.69
C HIS A 16 -47.38 -11.87 20.49
N SER A 17 -47.79 -10.94 19.63
CA SER A 17 -49.22 -10.77 19.29
C SER A 17 -49.78 -11.92 18.44
N ILE A 18 -48.90 -12.67 17.76
CA ILE A 18 -49.26 -13.79 16.89
C ILE A 18 -49.11 -15.12 17.65
N TRP A 19 -48.05 -15.24 18.45
CA TRP A 19 -47.71 -16.43 19.24
C TRP A 19 -47.38 -16.04 20.69
N PRO A 20 -48.39 -15.80 21.55
CA PRO A 20 -48.19 -15.26 22.89
C PRO A 20 -47.46 -16.22 23.83
N GLU A 21 -47.63 -17.53 23.62
CA GLU A 21 -47.03 -18.57 24.48
C GLU A 21 -45.61 -18.97 24.05
N ALA A 22 -45.12 -18.48 22.90
CA ALA A 22 -43.81 -18.84 22.39
C ALA A 22 -42.75 -17.85 22.90
N PRO A 23 -41.71 -18.31 23.62
CA PRO A 23 -40.58 -17.46 23.95
C PRO A 23 -39.87 -16.95 22.70
N ILE A 24 -39.38 -15.71 22.74
CA ILE A 24 -38.56 -15.12 21.68
C ILE A 24 -37.12 -15.04 22.17
N LEU A 25 -36.16 -15.54 21.39
CA LEU A 25 -34.73 -15.32 21.59
C LEU A 25 -34.23 -14.31 20.55
N ASN A 26 -33.82 -13.15 21.04
CA ASN A 26 -33.20 -12.11 20.23
C ASN A 26 -31.70 -12.40 20.10
N VAL A 27 -31.24 -12.50 18.87
CA VAL A 27 -29.87 -12.90 18.51
C VAL A 27 -29.15 -11.77 17.80
N GLU A 28 -27.91 -11.55 18.19
CA GLU A 28 -27.00 -10.61 17.54
C GLU A 28 -25.56 -11.00 17.87
N ALA A 29 -24.61 -10.42 17.13
CA ALA A 29 -23.19 -10.55 17.41
C ALA A 29 -22.82 -10.02 18.80
N GLY A 30 -22.03 -10.83 19.52
CA GLY A 30 -21.48 -10.50 20.83
C GLY A 30 -20.43 -9.39 20.83
N ALA A 31 -20.07 -8.97 22.05
CA ALA A 31 -19.08 -7.93 22.30
C ALA A 31 -17.66 -8.28 21.82
N PHE A 32 -17.37 -9.58 21.74
CA PHE A 32 -16.07 -10.16 21.43
C PHE A 32 -16.13 -10.96 20.13
N SER A 33 -16.71 -10.41 19.06
CA SER A 33 -16.94 -11.15 17.81
C SER A 33 -16.06 -10.70 16.63
N ARG A 34 -14.97 -9.99 16.90
CA ARG A 34 -14.01 -9.52 15.88
C ARG A 34 -12.62 -10.07 16.22
N SER A 35 -11.89 -10.53 15.21
CA SER A 35 -10.49 -10.99 15.37
C SER A 35 -9.69 -10.01 16.23
N PRO A 36 -8.91 -10.46 17.24
CA PRO A 36 -8.53 -11.85 17.51
C PRO A 36 -9.56 -12.66 18.32
N PHE A 37 -10.65 -12.04 18.79
CA PHE A 37 -11.71 -12.73 19.51
C PHE A 37 -12.41 -13.77 18.62
N ALA A 38 -12.79 -14.90 19.20
CA ALA A 38 -13.63 -15.90 18.54
C ALA A 38 -15.01 -15.29 18.27
N PHE A 39 -15.55 -15.48 17.07
CA PHE A 39 -16.91 -14.99 16.77
C PHE A 39 -17.90 -15.54 17.82
N SER A 40 -18.81 -14.71 18.31
CA SER A 40 -19.84 -15.12 19.26
C SER A 40 -21.18 -14.47 18.97
N LEU A 41 -22.26 -15.13 19.38
CA LEU A 41 -23.63 -14.60 19.38
C LEU A 41 -24.16 -14.53 20.82
N TYR A 42 -25.21 -13.77 21.07
CA TYR A 42 -26.03 -13.93 22.29
C TYR A 42 -27.46 -14.34 21.95
N PHE A 43 -28.17 -14.93 22.91
CA PHE A 43 -29.56 -15.39 22.76
C PHE A 43 -30.38 -14.84 23.95
N ASP A 44 -30.93 -13.65 23.76
CA ASP A 44 -31.57 -12.87 24.82
C ASP A 44 -33.10 -12.92 24.74
N HIS A 45 -33.73 -13.50 25.75
CA HIS A 45 -35.20 -13.59 25.83
C HIS A 45 -35.88 -12.38 26.45
N MET A 46 -35.12 -11.44 27.00
CA MET A 46 -35.66 -10.21 27.57
C MET A 46 -35.75 -9.10 26.51
N GLY A 47 -34.83 -9.09 25.54
CA GLY A 47 -34.84 -8.15 24.45
C GLY A 47 -33.45 -7.88 23.87
N ILE A 48 -33.32 -6.78 23.14
CA ILE A 48 -32.07 -6.36 22.52
C ILE A 48 -31.70 -4.94 22.95
N TYR A 49 -30.40 -4.70 23.16
CA TYR A 49 -29.87 -3.41 23.63
C TYR A 49 -30.53 -2.92 24.93
N ARG A 50 -31.34 -1.84 24.92
CA ARG A 50 -31.86 -1.24 26.17
C ARG A 50 -32.79 -2.16 26.96
N THR A 51 -33.37 -3.16 26.31
CA THR A 51 -34.22 -4.20 26.93
C THR A 51 -33.49 -5.51 27.15
N SER A 52 -32.19 -5.58 26.80
CA SER A 52 -31.39 -6.79 27.00
C SER A 52 -31.16 -7.09 28.48
N ALA A 53 -30.84 -8.35 28.79
CA ALA A 53 -30.53 -8.76 30.14
C ALA A 53 -29.37 -7.96 30.77
N PRO A 54 -28.22 -7.72 30.09
CA PRO A 54 -27.18 -6.82 30.61
C PRO A 54 -27.67 -5.42 31.03
N ALA A 55 -28.62 -4.85 30.28
CA ALA A 55 -29.22 -3.57 30.62
C ALA A 55 -30.26 -3.70 31.75
N GLY A 56 -30.84 -4.88 31.96
CA GLY A 56 -31.81 -5.19 33.01
C GLY A 56 -31.20 -5.62 34.35
N LEU A 57 -29.91 -5.97 34.40
CA LEU A 57 -29.23 -6.45 35.61
C LEU A 57 -29.32 -5.41 36.75
N PRO A 58 -30.04 -5.68 37.85
CA PRO A 58 -30.31 -4.68 38.90
C PRO A 58 -29.04 -4.12 39.57
N ASN A 59 -27.94 -4.86 39.51
CA ASN A 59 -26.58 -4.40 39.82
C ASN A 59 -25.55 -5.21 39.00
N TRP A 60 -24.45 -4.58 38.58
CA TRP A 60 -23.33 -5.26 37.90
C TRP A 60 -22.55 -6.18 38.86
N ASN A 61 -22.64 -5.95 40.18
CA ASN A 61 -21.92 -6.71 41.19
C ASN A 61 -22.58 -8.08 41.43
N LEU A 62 -22.37 -8.98 40.47
CA LEU A 62 -22.80 -10.38 40.48
C LEU A 62 -21.86 -11.29 41.30
N ARG A 63 -21.11 -10.71 42.25
CA ARG A 63 -20.04 -11.44 42.95
C ARG A 63 -20.55 -12.64 43.75
N ASP A 64 -21.73 -12.53 44.33
CA ASP A 64 -22.36 -13.61 45.10
C ASP A 64 -23.08 -14.63 44.23
N THR A 65 -23.22 -14.37 42.92
CA THR A 65 -23.93 -15.23 41.96
C THR A 65 -23.01 -15.93 40.95
N VAL A 66 -21.73 -15.53 40.90
CA VAL A 66 -20.72 -16.08 39.98
C VAL A 66 -19.73 -16.96 40.74
N ALA A 67 -19.51 -18.18 40.25
CA ALA A 67 -18.57 -19.12 40.87
C ALA A 67 -17.11 -18.66 40.71
N ALA A 68 -16.24 -19.12 41.61
CA ALA A 68 -14.81 -18.79 41.59
C ALA A 68 -14.12 -19.20 40.27
N ASP A 69 -14.47 -20.37 39.72
CA ASP A 69 -13.93 -20.85 38.45
C ASP A 69 -14.32 -19.95 37.27
N THR A 70 -15.52 -19.36 37.32
CA THR A 70 -16.01 -18.42 36.30
C THR A 70 -15.30 -17.07 36.39
N LEU A 71 -14.97 -16.61 37.61
CA LEU A 71 -14.11 -15.44 37.79
C LEU A 71 -12.70 -15.68 37.24
N HIS A 72 -12.13 -16.87 37.45
CA HIS A 72 -10.85 -17.25 36.86
C HIS A 72 -10.92 -17.30 35.32
N LEU A 73 -11.99 -17.83 34.74
CA LEU A 73 -12.21 -17.81 33.29
C LEU A 73 -12.16 -16.37 32.73
N ALA A 74 -12.84 -15.43 33.38
CA ALA A 74 -12.84 -14.03 32.93
C ALA A 74 -11.46 -13.37 33.05
N ALA A 75 -10.71 -13.68 34.12
CA ALA A 75 -9.35 -13.20 34.30
C ALA A 75 -8.40 -13.77 33.23
N ASP A 76 -8.51 -15.06 32.92
CA ASP A 76 -7.73 -15.71 31.87
C ASP A 76 -8.08 -15.16 30.48
N PHE A 77 -9.37 -14.95 30.20
CA PHE A 77 -9.83 -14.34 28.95
C PHE A 77 -9.30 -12.90 28.80
N ARG A 78 -9.29 -12.10 29.87
CA ARG A 78 -8.67 -10.76 29.90
C ARG A 78 -7.17 -10.84 29.58
N ALA A 79 -6.43 -11.72 30.25
CA ALA A 79 -4.99 -11.85 30.05
C ALA A 79 -4.66 -12.26 28.61
N TRP A 80 -5.36 -13.27 28.10
CA TRP A 80 -5.23 -13.72 26.71
C TRP A 80 -5.57 -12.60 25.71
N ALA A 81 -6.69 -11.89 25.89
CA ALA A 81 -7.09 -10.82 25.00
C ALA A 81 -6.09 -9.66 24.99
N SER A 82 -5.45 -9.40 26.15
CA SER A 82 -4.41 -8.39 26.28
C SER A 82 -3.20 -8.73 25.40
N ASP A 83 -2.70 -9.96 25.52
CA ASP A 83 -1.56 -10.46 24.75
C ASP A 83 -1.87 -10.51 23.25
N ALA A 84 -3.01 -11.10 22.87
CA ALA A 84 -3.40 -11.25 21.47
C ALA A 84 -3.50 -9.90 20.73
N LEU A 85 -4.16 -8.90 21.35
CA LEU A 85 -4.27 -7.57 20.75
C LEU A 85 -2.94 -6.82 20.74
N SER A 86 -2.11 -6.95 21.79
CA SER A 86 -0.78 -6.30 21.84
C SER A 86 0.16 -6.78 20.74
N GLN A 87 0.13 -8.08 20.40
CA GLN A 87 0.96 -8.64 19.33
C GLN A 87 0.56 -8.12 17.94
N GLU A 88 -0.74 -7.96 17.71
CA GLU A 88 -1.32 -7.50 16.45
C GLU A 88 -1.50 -5.98 16.35
N ASP A 89 -1.19 -5.24 17.42
CA ASP A 89 -1.48 -3.81 17.52
C ASP A 89 -0.72 -2.99 16.45
N PRO A 90 -1.44 -2.36 15.52
CA PRO A 90 -0.84 -1.49 14.51
C PRO A 90 -0.46 -0.10 15.04
N PHE A 91 -0.93 0.26 16.23
CA PHE A 91 -0.72 1.57 16.85
C PHE A 91 0.38 1.58 17.90
N ARG A 92 1.02 0.43 18.19
CA ARG A 92 2.00 0.24 19.29
C ARG A 92 3.14 1.25 19.35
N HIS A 93 3.52 1.82 18.21
CA HIS A 93 4.63 2.78 18.09
C HIS A 93 4.19 4.25 18.18
N HIS A 94 2.89 4.52 18.27
CA HIS A 94 2.38 5.88 18.38
C HIS A 94 2.34 6.30 19.84
N ASP A 95 3.12 7.33 20.17
CA ASP A 95 3.02 7.98 21.48
C ASP A 95 1.89 9.01 21.48
N TYR A 96 0.68 8.56 21.81
CA TYR A 96 -0.48 9.43 21.97
C TYR A 96 -0.41 10.29 23.24
N ARG A 97 0.45 9.94 24.22
CA ARG A 97 0.58 10.65 25.51
C ARG A 97 1.61 11.76 25.49
N ALA A 98 2.43 11.86 24.45
CA ALA A 98 3.42 12.93 24.28
C ALA A 98 2.90 14.36 24.55
N LYS A 99 1.58 14.60 24.38
CA LYS A 99 0.93 15.91 24.58
C LYS A 99 -0.16 15.94 25.65
N PHE A 100 -0.56 14.79 26.21
CA PHE A 100 -1.74 14.70 27.07
C PHE A 100 -1.49 13.70 28.21
N ASP A 101 -1.80 14.14 29.44
CA ASP A 101 -1.65 13.30 30.64
C ASP A 101 -2.71 12.20 30.71
N ARG A 102 -3.86 12.44 30.07
CA ARG A 102 -5.03 11.57 30.08
C ARG A 102 -5.55 11.35 28.67
N LEU A 103 -5.97 10.12 28.39
CA LEU A 103 -6.48 9.72 27.08
C LEU A 103 -7.86 9.08 27.20
N ALA A 104 -8.79 9.53 26.37
CA ALA A 104 -10.09 8.92 26.17
C ALA A 104 -10.21 8.38 24.74
N LEU A 105 -10.83 7.21 24.59
CA LEU A 105 -11.22 6.68 23.29
C LEU A 105 -12.71 6.94 23.05
N LEU A 106 -13.02 7.43 21.86
CA LEU A 106 -14.36 7.68 21.37
C LEU A 106 -14.57 6.91 20.05
N PRO A 107 -15.04 5.64 20.14
CA PRO A 107 -15.41 4.88 18.96
C PRO A 107 -16.74 5.43 18.42
N LEU A 108 -16.69 6.14 17.29
CA LEU A 108 -17.88 6.57 16.57
C LEU A 108 -18.61 5.36 16.00
N GLN A 109 -19.94 5.38 16.12
CA GLN A 109 -20.85 4.36 15.60
C GLN A 109 -21.37 4.78 14.22
N VAL A 110 -22.59 4.37 13.87
CA VAL A 110 -23.22 4.68 12.58
C VAL A 110 -24.30 5.73 12.80
N SER A 111 -24.30 6.79 11.99
CA SER A 111 -25.37 7.80 12.00
C SER A 111 -26.65 7.22 11.39
N ASN A 112 -27.83 7.66 11.85
CA ASN A 112 -29.12 7.21 11.34
C ASN A 112 -29.29 5.68 11.39
N TRP A 113 -28.81 5.05 12.47
CA TRP A 113 -28.88 3.61 12.66
C TRP A 113 -29.53 3.30 13.99
N TYR A 114 -30.48 2.36 14.00
CA TYR A 114 -31.33 2.09 15.16
C TYR A 114 -30.51 1.77 16.43
N SER A 115 -29.38 1.07 16.29
CA SER A 115 -28.53 0.70 17.42
C SER A 115 -27.80 1.90 18.05
N PHE A 116 -27.84 3.08 17.45
CA PHE A 116 -27.26 4.33 17.98
C PHE A 116 -28.37 5.34 18.32
N ASP A 117 -29.24 5.62 17.35
CA ASP A 117 -30.29 6.63 17.43
C ASP A 117 -31.28 6.40 18.58
N GLU A 118 -31.56 5.15 18.93
CA GLU A 118 -32.52 4.82 20.00
C GLU A 118 -31.97 5.11 21.41
N TYR A 119 -30.64 5.20 21.55
CA TYR A 119 -29.96 5.24 22.85
C TYR A 119 -29.26 6.55 23.15
N CYS A 120 -29.38 7.54 22.27
CA CYS A 120 -28.87 8.88 22.48
C CYS A 120 -29.82 9.94 21.90
N ASN A 121 -29.46 11.21 22.06
CA ASN A 121 -30.23 12.34 21.50
C ASN A 121 -29.62 12.86 20.18
N TYR A 122 -28.55 12.22 19.69
CA TYR A 122 -27.84 12.64 18.49
C TYR A 122 -28.43 11.99 17.25
N LYS A 123 -28.46 12.71 16.13
CA LYS A 123 -28.82 12.15 14.82
C LYS A 123 -27.59 11.79 14.01
N THR A 124 -26.49 12.49 14.24
CA THR A 124 -25.23 12.24 13.52
C THR A 124 -24.07 11.98 14.48
N GLN A 125 -23.11 11.18 14.01
CA GLN A 125 -21.85 10.98 14.70
C GLN A 125 -21.02 12.28 14.80
N PHE A 126 -21.25 13.26 13.92
CA PHE A 126 -20.62 14.58 14.01
C PHE A 126 -21.13 15.36 15.21
N GLU A 127 -22.46 15.46 15.40
CA GLU A 127 -23.07 16.10 16.59
C GLU A 127 -22.58 15.42 17.88
N TYR A 128 -22.61 14.09 17.89
CA TYR A 128 -22.11 13.30 19.01
C TYR A 128 -20.64 13.59 19.34
N LEU A 129 -19.77 13.58 18.33
CA LEU A 129 -18.36 13.89 18.48
C LEU A 129 -18.16 15.32 18.99
N PHE A 130 -18.87 16.29 18.41
CA PHE A 130 -18.77 17.70 18.77
C PHE A 130 -19.14 17.93 20.24
N ASP A 131 -20.24 17.34 20.72
CA ASP A 131 -20.69 17.52 22.10
C ASP A 131 -19.76 16.85 23.10
N VAL A 132 -19.25 15.64 22.79
CA VAL A 132 -18.26 14.96 23.65
C VAL A 132 -16.95 15.75 23.70
N LEU A 133 -16.45 16.26 22.57
CA LEU A 133 -15.25 17.09 22.53
C LEU A 133 -15.45 18.43 23.26
N SER A 134 -16.64 19.02 23.19
CA SER A 134 -16.98 20.26 23.90
C SER A 134 -16.96 20.08 25.41
N ALA A 135 -17.29 18.89 25.90
CA ALA A 135 -17.21 18.54 27.32
C ALA A 135 -15.79 18.09 27.76
N ALA A 136 -14.90 17.80 26.81
CA ALA A 136 -13.56 17.29 27.10
C ALA A 136 -12.62 18.42 27.57
N PRO A 137 -11.95 18.27 28.73
CA PRO A 137 -10.88 19.17 29.13
C PRO A 137 -9.74 19.19 28.09
N LYS A 138 -9.13 20.36 27.88
CA LYS A 138 -8.09 20.56 26.84
C LYS A 138 -6.81 19.74 27.08
N ASP A 139 -6.57 19.32 28.32
CA ASP A 139 -5.45 18.46 28.74
C ASP A 139 -5.75 16.96 28.58
N VAL A 140 -6.97 16.59 28.19
CA VAL A 140 -7.36 15.22 27.86
C VAL A 140 -7.34 15.02 26.36
N GLY A 141 -6.47 14.14 25.87
CA GLY A 141 -6.46 13.74 24.47
C GLY A 141 -7.63 12.81 24.17
N VAL A 142 -8.46 13.17 23.19
CA VAL A 142 -9.62 12.37 22.78
C VAL A 142 -9.30 11.69 21.45
N ILE A 143 -9.00 10.40 21.51
CA ILE A 143 -8.79 9.57 20.33
C ILE A 143 -10.14 9.19 19.74
N ALA A 144 -10.43 9.64 18.53
CA ALA A 144 -11.68 9.32 17.85
C ALA A 144 -11.42 8.45 16.61
N THR A 145 -12.27 7.45 16.42
CA THR A 145 -12.23 6.51 15.29
C THR A 145 -13.62 6.34 14.70
N GLU A 146 -13.74 6.07 13.41
CA GLU A 146 -15.04 5.85 12.75
C GLU A 146 -15.09 4.50 12.01
N TYR A 147 -16.32 4.03 11.76
CA TYR A 147 -16.56 2.90 10.86
C TYR A 147 -16.37 3.34 9.42
N VAL A 148 -15.31 2.87 8.76
CA VAL A 148 -14.97 3.39 7.43
C VAL A 148 -16.01 3.09 6.34
N GLN A 149 -16.83 2.05 6.53
CA GLN A 149 -17.94 1.72 5.62
C GLN A 149 -19.12 2.70 5.69
N TRP A 150 -19.27 3.42 6.81
CA TRP A 150 -20.49 4.18 7.12
C TRP A 150 -20.23 5.60 7.65
N GLY A 151 -18.97 5.91 7.98
CA GLY A 151 -18.53 7.15 8.60
C GLY A 151 -17.92 8.12 7.59
N HIS A 152 -18.51 9.32 7.52
CA HIS A 152 -17.99 10.46 6.77
C HIS A 152 -17.63 11.63 7.70
N VAL A 153 -17.42 11.37 8.99
CA VAL A 153 -17.17 12.42 9.99
C VAL A 153 -15.79 13.03 9.75
N PHE A 154 -14.80 12.20 9.44
CA PHE A 154 -13.42 12.65 9.18
C PHE A 154 -13.10 12.83 7.69
N ASP A 155 -14.07 13.22 6.87
CA ASP A 155 -13.77 13.59 5.48
C ASP A 155 -12.69 14.70 5.43
N ALA A 156 -11.72 14.52 4.55
CA ALA A 156 -10.58 15.40 4.32
C ALA A 156 -10.42 15.71 2.83
N SER A 157 -11.49 15.58 2.04
CA SER A 157 -11.41 15.55 0.59
C SER A 157 -11.08 16.88 -0.08
N HIS A 158 -11.38 18.00 0.57
CA HIS A 158 -11.19 19.36 0.08
C HIS A 158 -10.89 20.31 1.25
N SER A 159 -10.48 21.56 0.99
CA SER A 159 -10.34 22.59 2.04
C SER A 159 -11.69 22.93 2.67
N GLY A 160 -11.75 23.10 4.00
CA GLY A 160 -12.97 23.42 4.74
C GLY A 160 -13.79 22.21 5.19
N THR A 161 -13.21 21.01 5.24
CA THR A 161 -13.92 19.80 5.69
C THR A 161 -14.17 19.75 7.20
N ASN A 162 -15.06 18.83 7.61
CA ASN A 162 -15.34 18.52 9.01
C ASN A 162 -14.08 18.28 9.85
N LEU A 163 -13.09 17.55 9.32
CA LEU A 163 -11.86 17.26 10.07
C LEU A 163 -11.03 18.52 10.32
N GLU A 164 -10.92 19.42 9.34
CA GLU A 164 -10.21 20.69 9.50
C GLU A 164 -10.90 21.57 10.54
N PHE A 165 -12.23 21.68 10.46
CA PHE A 165 -13.04 22.39 11.44
C PHE A 165 -12.86 21.81 12.85
N LEU A 166 -12.95 20.49 13.01
CA LEU A 166 -12.83 19.81 14.30
C LEU A 166 -11.44 19.99 14.90
N ARG A 167 -10.36 19.85 14.11
CA ARG A 167 -8.98 20.05 14.60
C ARG A 167 -8.71 21.49 15.03
N ARG A 168 -9.30 22.46 14.33
CA ARG A 168 -9.20 23.88 14.69
C ARG A 168 -9.95 24.18 15.98
N SER A 169 -11.16 23.63 16.13
CA SER A 169 -12.03 23.87 17.28
C SER A 169 -11.59 23.10 18.54
N PHE A 170 -11.05 21.89 18.35
CA PHE A 170 -10.68 20.96 19.43
C PHE A 170 -9.23 20.47 19.22
N PRO A 171 -8.23 21.23 19.70
CA PRO A 171 -6.81 20.85 19.57
C PRO A 171 -6.44 19.54 20.28
N ASN A 172 -7.30 19.07 21.17
CA ASN A 172 -7.17 17.81 21.90
C ASN A 172 -7.82 16.60 21.18
N LEU A 173 -8.42 16.79 20.00
CA LEU A 173 -8.87 15.71 19.14
C LEU A 173 -7.66 15.01 18.49
N ILE A 174 -7.59 13.69 18.67
CA ILE A 174 -6.61 12.80 18.04
C ILE A 174 -7.35 11.90 17.06
N VAL A 175 -7.04 12.03 15.78
CA VAL A 175 -7.52 11.09 14.73
C VAL A 175 -6.31 10.32 14.22
N PRO A 176 -6.15 9.03 14.56
CA PRO A 176 -4.98 8.27 14.13
C PRO A 176 -4.91 8.17 12.60
N PRO A 177 -3.78 8.56 11.96
CA PRO A 177 -3.70 8.68 10.50
C PRO A 177 -4.01 7.38 9.74
N THR A 178 -3.69 6.24 10.34
CA THR A 178 -3.86 4.92 9.74
C THR A 178 -5.08 4.16 10.29
N ALA A 179 -5.87 4.72 11.21
CA ALA A 179 -7.01 4.01 11.80
C ALA A 179 -8.01 3.53 10.75
N ARG A 180 -8.22 4.31 9.69
CA ARG A 180 -9.08 3.93 8.56
C ARG A 180 -8.59 2.70 7.78
N LYS A 181 -7.32 2.29 7.90
CA LYS A 181 -6.79 1.09 7.21
C LYS A 181 -7.27 -0.23 7.84
N TYR A 182 -7.88 -0.17 9.02
CA TYR A 182 -8.29 -1.34 9.80
C TYR A 182 -9.81 -1.38 9.95
N ALA A 183 -10.40 -2.57 9.93
CA ALA A 183 -11.86 -2.73 10.02
C ALA A 183 -12.42 -2.44 11.43
N SER A 184 -11.60 -2.55 12.47
CA SER A 184 -12.00 -2.33 13.88
C SER A 184 -10.85 -1.71 14.66
N PRO A 185 -10.41 -0.47 14.33
CA PRO A 185 -9.21 0.13 14.90
C PRO A 185 -9.33 0.37 16.41
N SER A 186 -10.54 0.67 16.89
CA SER A 186 -10.79 1.00 18.29
C SER A 186 -10.40 -0.11 19.26
N GLN A 187 -10.52 -1.39 18.87
CA GLN A 187 -10.21 -2.52 19.76
C GLN A 187 -8.73 -2.56 20.16
N TYR A 188 -7.84 -2.17 19.25
CA TYR A 188 -6.40 -2.09 19.52
C TYR A 188 -6.07 -0.87 20.37
N LEU A 189 -6.87 0.20 20.24
CA LEU A 189 -6.68 1.46 20.96
C LEU A 189 -7.17 1.41 22.42
N VAL A 190 -8.05 0.48 22.80
CA VAL A 190 -8.62 0.42 24.17
C VAL A 190 -7.52 0.31 25.24
N GLN A 191 -6.45 -0.45 24.96
CA GLN A 191 -5.36 -0.67 25.92
C GLN A 191 -4.52 0.61 26.15
N HIS A 192 -4.46 1.49 25.16
CA HIS A 192 -3.66 2.73 25.18
C HIS A 192 -4.31 3.88 25.96
N VAL A 193 -5.62 3.81 26.17
CA VAL A 193 -6.39 4.88 26.81
C VAL A 193 -6.71 4.60 28.29
N ASP A 194 -7.18 5.63 28.99
CA ASP A 194 -7.62 5.57 30.39
C ASP A 194 -9.10 5.21 30.52
N GLY A 195 -9.86 5.47 29.46
CA GLY A 195 -11.28 5.20 29.43
C GLY A 195 -11.87 5.30 28.03
N VAL A 196 -13.07 4.75 27.89
CA VAL A 196 -13.84 4.72 26.65
C VAL A 196 -15.19 5.38 26.91
N TRP A 197 -15.56 6.33 26.06
CA TRP A 197 -16.91 6.87 26.02
C TRP A 197 -17.66 6.28 24.82
N SER A 198 -18.74 5.54 25.05
CA SER A 198 -19.48 4.84 23.99
C SER A 198 -20.98 4.92 24.22
N VAL A 199 -21.76 5.02 23.14
CA VAL A 199 -23.23 4.88 23.19
C VAL A 199 -23.61 3.43 23.02
N SER A 200 -23.13 2.78 21.95
CA SER A 200 -23.58 1.44 21.58
C SER A 200 -22.52 0.58 20.89
N SER A 201 -21.28 1.05 20.83
CA SER A 201 -20.19 0.25 20.27
C SER A 201 -19.75 -0.82 21.26
N ASN A 202 -19.64 -2.08 20.81
CA ASN A 202 -19.10 -3.22 21.56
C ASN A 202 -17.73 -2.95 22.23
N VAL A 203 -16.98 -1.96 21.74
CA VAL A 203 -15.76 -1.44 22.37
C VAL A 203 -15.99 -0.99 23.82
N GLY A 204 -17.23 -0.61 24.17
CA GLY A 204 -17.61 -0.31 25.56
C GLY A 204 -17.45 -1.52 26.50
N TYR A 205 -17.87 -2.71 26.09
CA TYR A 205 -17.62 -3.94 26.86
C TYR A 205 -16.14 -4.33 26.86
N GLN A 206 -15.41 -4.04 25.77
CA GLN A 206 -13.96 -4.23 25.74
C GLN A 206 -13.24 -3.29 26.71
N ALA A 207 -13.76 -2.08 26.95
CA ALA A 207 -13.25 -1.20 27.99
C ALA A 207 -13.30 -1.89 29.37
N LEU A 208 -14.44 -2.52 29.69
CA LEU A 208 -14.60 -3.29 30.93
C LEU A 208 -13.65 -4.49 30.97
N LEU A 209 -13.48 -5.19 29.83
CA LEU A 209 -12.52 -6.30 29.72
C LEU A 209 -11.12 -5.87 30.13
N PHE A 210 -10.66 -4.69 29.71
CA PHE A 210 -9.33 -4.18 30.04
C PHE A 210 -9.28 -3.31 31.32
N GLY A 211 -10.33 -3.36 32.16
CA GLY A 211 -10.38 -2.58 33.41
C GLY A 211 -10.37 -1.06 33.19
N LYS A 212 -10.72 -0.60 32.00
CA LYS A 212 -10.78 0.82 31.64
C LYS A 212 -12.09 1.43 32.11
N ARG A 213 -12.06 2.73 32.39
CA ARG A 213 -13.28 3.47 32.74
C ARG A 213 -14.21 3.53 31.53
N LEU A 214 -15.36 2.89 31.62
CA LEU A 214 -16.46 3.05 30.66
C LEU A 214 -17.38 4.20 31.07
N GLY A 215 -17.63 5.14 30.16
CA GLY A 215 -18.72 6.11 30.24
C GLY A 215 -19.74 5.89 29.11
N SER A 216 -21.03 6.06 29.42
CA SER A 216 -22.11 5.88 28.45
C SER A 216 -23.41 6.56 28.90
N PRO A 217 -24.21 7.15 27.99
CA PRO A 217 -25.49 7.75 28.36
C PRO A 217 -26.40 6.77 29.10
N LEU A 218 -27.20 7.28 30.05
CA LEU A 218 -28.14 6.46 30.85
C LEU A 218 -29.17 5.68 30.01
N ARG A 219 -29.42 6.13 28.78
CA ARG A 219 -30.32 5.48 27.80
C ARG A 219 -29.69 4.29 27.08
N SER A 220 -28.36 4.13 27.18
CA SER A 220 -27.64 3.00 26.59
C SER A 220 -27.90 1.70 27.35
N PHE A 221 -27.68 0.59 26.66
CA PHE A 221 -27.61 -0.74 27.25
C PHE A 221 -26.43 -0.94 28.23
N TYR A 222 -25.49 0.02 28.29
CA TYR A 222 -24.44 0.06 29.31
C TYR A 222 -24.88 0.60 30.67
N ARG A 223 -26.13 1.06 30.83
CA ARG A 223 -26.59 1.84 31.99
C ARG A 223 -26.23 1.26 33.37
N ASN A 224 -26.19 -0.06 33.53
CA ASN A 224 -25.91 -0.67 34.83
C ASN A 224 -24.44 -1.03 35.03
N VAL A 225 -23.63 -1.04 33.96
CA VAL A 225 -22.22 -1.45 34.00
C VAL A 225 -21.25 -0.28 33.77
N ALA A 226 -21.69 0.79 33.14
CA ALA A 226 -20.90 2.02 32.97
C ALA A 226 -20.61 2.68 34.32
N HIS A 227 -19.47 3.37 34.40
CA HIS A 227 -19.05 4.07 35.62
C HIS A 227 -19.59 5.50 35.68
N ASN A 228 -19.92 6.07 34.51
CA ASN A 228 -20.32 7.46 34.37
C ASN A 228 -21.38 7.59 33.26
N HIS A 229 -22.32 8.52 33.43
CA HIS A 229 -23.47 8.66 32.52
C HIS A 229 -23.53 9.98 31.77
N THR A 230 -22.60 10.90 32.05
CA THR A 230 -22.42 12.13 31.28
C THR A 230 -20.95 12.29 30.86
N PRO A 231 -20.66 12.93 29.71
CA PRO A 231 -19.28 13.19 29.28
C PRO A 231 -18.48 13.97 30.34
N THR A 232 -19.10 14.99 30.95
CA THR A 232 -18.48 15.82 31.99
C THR A 232 -18.02 14.98 33.18
N GLU A 233 -18.88 14.11 33.72
CA GLU A 233 -18.51 13.22 34.83
C GLU A 233 -17.44 12.22 34.41
N PHE A 234 -17.53 11.67 33.19
CA PHE A 234 -16.56 10.72 32.67
C PHE A 234 -15.15 11.34 32.62
N PHE A 235 -15.00 12.52 32.03
CA PHE A 235 -13.70 13.21 31.96
C PHE A 235 -13.21 13.67 33.34
N ALA A 236 -14.12 14.12 34.22
CA ALA A 236 -13.79 14.50 35.59
C ALA A 236 -13.26 13.32 36.42
N ASN A 237 -13.66 12.08 36.11
CA ASN A 237 -13.24 10.86 36.79
C ASN A 237 -12.17 10.04 36.04
N LEU A 238 -11.72 10.52 34.87
CA LEU A 238 -10.67 9.86 34.09
C LEU A 238 -9.31 10.01 34.79
N ARG A 239 -8.63 8.90 35.07
CA ARG A 239 -7.35 8.85 35.80
C ARG A 239 -6.42 7.86 35.10
N TYR A 240 -5.13 8.19 35.02
CA TYR A 240 -4.12 7.34 34.38
C TYR A 240 -3.72 6.13 35.23
N THR A 241 -3.51 6.34 36.54
CA THR A 241 -2.95 5.31 37.44
C THR A 241 -3.98 4.62 38.34
N ALA A 242 -5.18 5.17 38.45
CA ALA A 242 -6.24 4.57 39.25
C ALA A 242 -7.15 3.72 38.35
N SER A 243 -7.16 2.40 38.58
CA SER A 243 -8.10 1.51 37.91
C SER A 243 -9.54 1.91 38.25
N ALA A 244 -10.43 1.81 37.26
CA ALA A 244 -11.85 1.87 37.52
C ALA A 244 -12.28 0.67 38.38
N GLU A 245 -13.48 0.74 38.95
CA GLU A 245 -14.04 -0.38 39.71
C GLU A 245 -14.23 -1.58 38.78
N ASP A 246 -13.58 -2.70 39.09
CA ASP A 246 -13.50 -3.83 38.18
C ASP A 246 -14.87 -4.51 37.98
N ARG A 247 -15.33 -4.58 36.73
CA ARG A 247 -16.57 -5.26 36.32
C ARG A 247 -16.35 -6.74 36.01
N LEU A 248 -15.30 -7.36 36.57
CA LEU A 248 -14.95 -8.76 36.36
C LEU A 248 -16.11 -9.75 36.64
N PRO A 249 -16.92 -9.60 37.72
CA PRO A 249 -18.08 -10.48 37.93
C PRO A 249 -19.11 -10.41 36.81
N PHE A 250 -19.36 -9.21 36.28
CA PHE A 250 -20.23 -9.03 35.11
C PHE A 250 -19.65 -9.75 33.88
N LEU A 251 -18.34 -9.57 33.60
CA LEU A 251 -17.68 -10.24 32.47
C LEU A 251 -17.71 -11.77 32.60
N ALA A 252 -17.52 -12.28 33.80
CA ALA A 252 -17.59 -13.70 34.11
C ALA A 252 -18.99 -14.27 33.80
N TRP A 253 -20.05 -13.62 34.29
CA TRP A 253 -21.43 -13.98 33.92
C TRP A 253 -21.66 -13.88 32.41
N HIS A 254 -21.13 -12.84 31.77
CA HIS A 254 -21.31 -12.60 30.34
C HIS A 254 -20.67 -13.71 29.48
N LEU A 255 -19.47 -14.18 29.84
CA LEU A 255 -18.74 -15.24 29.14
C LEU A 255 -19.31 -16.65 29.41
N GLU A 256 -19.91 -16.87 30.57
CA GLU A 256 -20.45 -18.18 30.98
C GLU A 256 -21.87 -18.42 30.47
N ARG A 257 -22.70 -17.38 30.43
CA ARG A 257 -24.17 -17.51 30.29
C ARG A 257 -24.78 -16.74 29.14
N TYR A 258 -24.11 -15.67 28.70
CA TYR A 258 -24.73 -14.74 27.75
C TYR A 258 -24.18 -14.90 26.33
N LEU A 259 -22.85 -14.93 26.20
CA LEU A 259 -22.18 -15.05 24.92
C LEU A 259 -21.91 -16.52 24.58
N VAL A 260 -22.33 -16.94 23.39
CA VAL A 260 -22.10 -18.27 22.84
C VAL A 260 -21.03 -18.18 21.74
N PRO A 261 -19.81 -18.71 21.94
CA PRO A 261 -18.75 -18.69 20.95
C PRO A 261 -19.00 -19.66 19.79
N GLU A 262 -18.40 -19.35 18.64
CA GLU A 262 -18.49 -20.07 17.35
C GLU A 262 -18.25 -21.57 17.49
N ALA A 263 -17.31 -21.97 18.34
CA ALA A 263 -16.99 -23.38 18.59
C ALA A 263 -18.19 -24.21 19.08
N LEU A 264 -19.15 -23.59 19.79
CA LEU A 264 -20.39 -24.22 20.21
C LEU A 264 -21.50 -24.08 19.14
N LEU A 265 -21.55 -22.92 18.45
CA LEU A 265 -22.53 -22.66 17.39
C LEU A 265 -22.40 -23.61 16.21
N ASP A 266 -21.17 -24.00 15.85
CA ASP A 266 -20.89 -24.94 14.77
C ASP A 266 -21.30 -26.39 15.11
N ASN A 267 -21.61 -26.67 16.38
CA ASN A 267 -22.11 -27.95 16.84
C ASN A 267 -23.64 -27.96 16.88
N GLY A 268 -24.27 -28.37 15.77
CA GLY A 268 -25.74 -28.38 15.65
C GLY A 268 -26.46 -29.22 16.72
N LYS A 269 -25.84 -30.29 17.24
CA LYS A 269 -26.41 -31.09 18.33
C LYS A 269 -26.43 -30.29 19.64
N TRP A 270 -25.32 -29.65 19.97
CA TRP A 270 -25.23 -28.79 21.14
C TRP A 270 -26.22 -27.63 21.03
N LEU A 271 -26.30 -26.97 19.87
CA LEU A 271 -27.17 -25.81 19.67
C LEU A 271 -28.65 -26.18 19.87
N LEU A 272 -29.11 -27.31 19.33
CA LEU A 272 -30.48 -27.78 19.54
C LEU A 272 -30.76 -28.04 21.03
N GLN A 273 -29.84 -28.73 21.71
CA GLN A 273 -29.97 -29.02 23.14
C GLN A 273 -29.99 -27.74 24.00
N TYR A 274 -29.15 -26.76 23.65
CA TYR A 274 -29.09 -25.47 24.32
C TYR A 274 -30.39 -24.68 24.13
N LEU A 275 -30.94 -24.63 22.91
CA LEU A 275 -32.20 -23.94 22.61
C LEU A 275 -33.38 -24.60 23.35
N ASP A 276 -33.46 -25.93 23.38
CA ASP A 276 -34.47 -26.67 24.15
C ASP A 276 -34.35 -26.38 25.65
N ALA A 277 -33.13 -26.42 26.20
CA ALA A 277 -32.88 -26.13 27.60
C ALA A 277 -33.24 -24.68 27.96
N ARG A 278 -32.90 -23.72 27.09
CA ARG A 278 -33.28 -22.31 27.26
C ARG A 278 -34.79 -22.12 27.20
N ARG A 279 -35.50 -22.78 26.27
CA ARG A 279 -36.98 -22.76 26.22
C ARG A 279 -37.57 -23.22 27.55
N THR A 280 -37.13 -24.37 28.05
CA THR A 280 -37.60 -24.91 29.34
C THR A 280 -37.28 -23.97 30.50
N ALA A 281 -36.08 -23.40 30.54
CA ALA A 281 -35.67 -22.46 31.58
C ALA A 281 -36.51 -21.18 31.56
N ILE A 282 -36.81 -20.62 30.38
CA ILE A 282 -37.64 -19.42 30.24
C ILE A 282 -39.06 -19.66 30.75
N LEU A 283 -39.66 -20.81 30.42
CA LEU A 283 -41.03 -21.14 30.83
C LEU A 283 -41.16 -21.46 32.32
N GLY A 284 -40.06 -21.88 32.97
CA GLY A 284 -40.05 -22.30 34.38
C GLY A 284 -39.50 -21.26 35.36
N ALA A 285 -38.79 -20.24 34.89
CA ALA A 285 -38.11 -19.28 35.76
C ALA A 285 -39.08 -18.25 36.35
N SER A 286 -38.94 -17.99 37.66
CA SER A 286 -39.67 -16.90 38.33
C SER A 286 -38.99 -15.55 38.12
N ASP A 287 -37.65 -15.52 38.11
CA ASP A 287 -36.86 -14.38 37.64
C ASP A 287 -36.40 -14.65 36.20
N PRO A 288 -36.72 -13.77 35.22
CA PRO A 288 -36.23 -13.92 33.85
C PRO A 288 -34.71 -14.07 33.73
N LEU A 289 -33.92 -13.53 34.65
CA LEU A 289 -32.46 -13.66 34.63
C LEU A 289 -31.98 -15.09 34.93
N ASP A 290 -32.72 -15.87 35.72
CA ASP A 290 -32.37 -17.25 36.05
C ASP A 290 -32.41 -18.17 34.84
N ALA A 291 -33.17 -17.79 33.80
CA ALA A 291 -33.24 -18.56 32.58
C ALA A 291 -31.93 -18.54 31.78
N PHE A 292 -31.02 -17.57 32.01
CA PHE A 292 -29.67 -17.55 31.42
C PHE A 292 -28.78 -18.61 32.07
N ILE A 293 -29.02 -19.86 31.71
CA ILE A 293 -28.24 -21.03 32.13
C ILE A 293 -26.83 -21.00 31.51
N PRO A 294 -25.82 -21.62 32.15
CA PRO A 294 -24.48 -21.74 31.57
C PRO A 294 -24.51 -22.40 30.18
N ILE A 295 -23.65 -21.95 29.28
CA ILE A 295 -23.52 -22.49 27.92
C ILE A 295 -22.80 -23.85 27.86
N GLY A 296 -22.33 -24.35 29.00
CA GLY A 296 -21.64 -25.62 29.11
C GLY A 296 -21.06 -25.80 30.50
N ASP A 297 -20.33 -26.88 30.72
CA ASP A 297 -19.50 -27.01 31.93
C ASP A 297 -18.24 -26.11 31.84
N SER A 298 -17.56 -25.91 32.96
CA SER A 298 -16.41 -24.99 33.03
C SER A 298 -15.26 -25.37 32.06
N ASN A 299 -15.06 -26.66 31.77
CA ASN A 299 -14.02 -27.12 30.85
C ASN A 299 -14.45 -26.88 29.39
N GLU A 300 -15.71 -27.18 29.06
CA GLU A 300 -16.30 -26.94 27.75
C GLU A 300 -16.28 -25.45 27.40
N ILE A 301 -16.69 -24.58 28.34
CA ILE A 301 -16.68 -23.12 28.16
C ILE A 301 -15.25 -22.63 27.90
N ARG A 302 -14.28 -23.05 28.72
CA ARG A 302 -12.88 -22.66 28.58
C ARG A 302 -12.29 -23.11 27.24
N ALA A 303 -12.64 -24.32 26.79
CA ALA A 303 -12.23 -24.83 25.49
C ALA A 303 -12.88 -24.05 24.34
N ALA A 304 -14.16 -23.70 24.47
CA ALA A 304 -14.94 -23.02 23.44
C ALA A 304 -14.45 -21.58 23.19
N TRP A 305 -14.02 -20.87 24.24
CA TRP A 305 -13.36 -19.57 24.09
C TRP A 305 -11.94 -19.66 23.51
N ASN A 306 -11.39 -20.87 23.38
CA ASN A 306 -10.14 -21.20 22.70
C ASN A 306 -9.02 -20.18 23.00
N LEU A 307 -8.68 -20.05 24.28
CA LEU A 307 -7.67 -19.11 24.84
C LEU A 307 -6.22 -19.38 24.37
N ARG A 308 -6.03 -19.97 23.20
CA ARG A 308 -4.72 -20.20 22.57
C ARG A 308 -4.33 -18.96 21.76
N PRO A 309 -3.04 -18.60 21.70
CA PRO A 309 -2.59 -17.55 20.81
C PRO A 309 -2.88 -17.96 19.36
N ARG A 310 -3.76 -17.24 18.66
CA ARG A 310 -3.91 -17.37 17.21
C ARG A 310 -2.90 -16.45 16.55
N LYS A 311 -2.15 -16.95 15.57
CA LYS A 311 -1.38 -16.09 14.63
C LYS A 311 -2.37 -15.46 13.64
N GLY A 312 -3.18 -14.51 14.11
CA GLY A 312 -3.90 -13.60 13.23
C GLY A 312 -3.00 -12.45 12.82
N GLN A 313 -3.26 -11.84 11.67
CA GLN A 313 -2.84 -10.46 11.44
C GLN A 313 -4.11 -9.62 11.57
N ALA A 314 -3.96 -8.40 12.10
CA ALA A 314 -5.04 -7.43 12.14
C ALA A 314 -5.73 -7.38 10.76
N SER A 315 -7.01 -7.77 10.74
CA SER A 315 -7.76 -7.90 9.48
C SER A 315 -7.82 -6.55 8.79
N ARG A 316 -7.05 -6.41 7.70
CA ARG A 316 -7.12 -5.25 6.82
C ARG A 316 -8.47 -5.28 6.14
N TRP A 317 -9.09 -4.11 6.05
CA TRP A 317 -10.38 -4.02 5.41
C TRP A 317 -10.27 -4.35 3.92
N VAL A 318 -11.06 -5.32 3.44
CA VAL A 318 -11.16 -5.69 2.03
C VAL A 318 -12.61 -5.69 1.57
N SER A 319 -12.94 -4.84 0.62
CA SER A 319 -14.29 -4.57 0.11
C SER A 319 -14.44 -5.01 -1.34
N ARG A 320 -15.68 -5.04 -1.85
CA ARG A 320 -15.95 -5.50 -3.21
C ARG A 320 -15.36 -4.56 -4.27
N GLY A 321 -15.31 -3.25 -4.01
CA GLY A 321 -14.65 -2.30 -4.91
C GLY A 321 -13.15 -2.56 -5.00
N LEU A 322 -12.53 -2.98 -3.91
CA LEU A 322 -11.10 -3.20 -3.74
C LEU A 322 -10.70 -4.48 -4.45
N GLN A 323 -11.51 -5.52 -4.32
CA GLN A 323 -11.35 -6.72 -5.13
C GLN A 323 -11.47 -6.42 -6.63
N ARG A 324 -12.38 -5.52 -7.03
CA ARG A 324 -12.51 -5.09 -8.43
C ARG A 324 -11.28 -4.30 -8.89
N LEU A 325 -10.85 -3.30 -8.13
CA LEU A 325 -9.69 -2.47 -8.44
C LEU A 325 -8.40 -3.29 -8.49
N GLN A 326 -8.20 -4.21 -7.55
CA GLN A 326 -7.07 -5.15 -7.59
C GLN A 326 -7.08 -6.02 -8.84
N ARG A 327 -8.26 -6.46 -9.29
CA ARG A 327 -8.39 -7.19 -10.57
C ARG A 327 -8.07 -6.28 -11.76
N GLU A 328 -8.60 -5.05 -11.79
CA GLU A 328 -8.35 -4.08 -12.85
C GLU A 328 -6.85 -3.75 -12.98
N ALA A 329 -6.14 -3.48 -11.88
CA ALA A 329 -4.68 -3.29 -11.91
C ALA A 329 -3.96 -4.55 -12.40
N LYS A 330 -4.28 -5.73 -11.86
CA LYS A 330 -3.67 -7.00 -12.30
C LYS A 330 -3.88 -7.24 -13.80
N THR A 331 -5.06 -6.92 -14.31
CA THR A 331 -5.36 -6.97 -15.73
C THR A 331 -4.54 -5.95 -16.53
N GLU A 332 -4.43 -4.70 -16.08
CA GLU A 332 -3.63 -3.66 -16.73
C GLU A 332 -2.14 -4.03 -16.81
N ILE A 333 -1.59 -4.60 -15.74
CA ILE A 333 -0.21 -5.11 -15.68
C ILE A 333 -0.03 -6.22 -16.70
N LEU A 334 -0.91 -7.23 -16.68
CA LEU A 334 -0.81 -8.38 -17.58
C LEU A 334 -0.93 -7.94 -19.04
N LEU A 335 -1.87 -7.05 -19.36
CA LEU A 335 -2.04 -6.50 -20.70
C LEU A 335 -0.77 -5.77 -21.16
N THR A 336 -0.20 -4.91 -20.30
CA THR A 336 1.03 -4.17 -20.62
C THR A 336 2.21 -5.13 -20.85
N GLN A 337 2.34 -6.18 -20.04
CA GLN A 337 3.38 -7.21 -20.23
C GLN A 337 3.18 -7.96 -21.55
N LEU A 338 1.94 -8.32 -21.90
CA LEU A 338 1.63 -9.03 -23.14
C LEU A 338 1.91 -8.16 -24.37
N GLU A 339 1.52 -6.89 -24.35
CA GLU A 339 1.81 -5.94 -25.43
C GLU A 339 3.30 -5.73 -25.62
N ASN A 340 4.05 -5.50 -24.53
CA ASN A 340 5.50 -5.30 -24.61
C ASN A 340 6.22 -6.57 -25.07
N ARG A 341 5.75 -7.76 -24.68
CA ARG A 341 6.25 -9.05 -25.20
C ARG A 341 5.92 -9.26 -26.67
N ALA A 342 4.71 -8.89 -27.10
CA ALA A 342 4.33 -8.95 -28.52
C ALA A 342 5.18 -7.99 -29.36
N GLN A 343 5.47 -6.79 -28.85
CA GLN A 343 6.40 -5.85 -29.48
C GLN A 343 7.83 -6.40 -29.51
N ALA A 344 8.32 -7.02 -28.43
CA ALA A 344 9.63 -7.68 -28.46
C ALA A 344 9.69 -8.83 -29.49
N ALA A 345 8.59 -9.57 -29.66
CA ALA A 345 8.49 -10.66 -30.63
C ALA A 345 8.41 -10.20 -32.11
N SER A 346 8.20 -8.91 -32.39
CA SER A 346 8.26 -8.36 -33.76
C SER A 346 9.70 -8.23 -34.28
N HIS A 347 10.69 -8.34 -33.39
CA HIS A 347 12.11 -8.44 -33.69
C HIS A 347 12.66 -9.82 -33.27
N PRO A 348 12.12 -10.94 -33.81
CA PRO A 348 12.50 -12.26 -33.33
C PRO A 348 13.98 -12.51 -33.60
N ALA A 349 14.69 -13.01 -32.58
CA ALA A 349 15.99 -13.62 -32.77
C ALA A 349 15.82 -14.88 -33.62
N ALA A 350 15.92 -14.74 -34.94
CA ALA A 350 15.74 -15.84 -35.86
C ALA A 350 17.08 -16.57 -36.03
N LEU A 351 17.37 -17.50 -35.12
CA LEU A 351 18.27 -18.61 -35.38
C LEU A 351 17.49 -19.61 -36.26
N SER A 352 17.40 -19.36 -37.56
CA SER A 352 16.78 -20.30 -38.49
C SER A 352 17.84 -20.95 -39.37
N GLU A 353 17.73 -22.28 -39.52
CA GLU A 353 18.66 -23.13 -40.26
C GLU A 353 18.82 -22.74 -41.75
N ASN A 354 18.01 -21.81 -42.28
CA ASN A 354 18.01 -21.41 -43.69
C ASN A 354 18.04 -19.88 -43.93
N GLY A 355 18.30 -19.06 -42.91
CA GLY A 355 18.35 -17.61 -43.07
C GLY A 355 19.60 -17.12 -43.80
N GLN A 356 19.48 -16.70 -45.07
CA GLN A 356 20.51 -15.94 -45.80
C GLN A 356 20.62 -14.51 -45.24
N GLY A 357 21.75 -14.14 -44.63
CA GLY A 357 22.07 -12.75 -44.28
C GLY A 357 22.89 -12.58 -43.00
N ASP A 358 23.78 -11.59 -42.99
CA ASP A 358 24.58 -11.15 -41.83
C ASP A 358 23.70 -10.54 -40.72
N GLY A 359 24.18 -10.55 -39.48
CA GLY A 359 23.42 -10.00 -38.35
C GLY A 359 24.23 -9.50 -37.16
N TYR A 360 23.53 -9.03 -36.12
CA TYR A 360 24.11 -8.54 -34.87
C TYR A 360 23.62 -9.36 -33.66
N ILE A 361 24.39 -9.30 -32.57
CA ILE A 361 23.97 -9.76 -31.24
C ILE A 361 23.82 -8.54 -30.33
N LEU A 362 22.72 -8.47 -29.59
CA LEU A 362 22.49 -7.47 -28.54
C LEU A 362 22.76 -8.06 -27.16
N LEU A 363 23.75 -7.53 -26.44
CA LEU A 363 24.02 -7.89 -25.05
C LEU A 363 23.31 -6.93 -24.09
N ASN A 364 22.87 -7.47 -22.96
CA ASN A 364 22.14 -6.78 -21.89
C ASN A 364 20.79 -6.21 -22.36
N ASP A 365 19.93 -7.08 -22.91
CA ASP A 365 18.52 -6.76 -23.14
C ASP A 365 17.77 -6.67 -21.79
N THR A 366 17.68 -5.45 -21.27
CA THR A 366 17.08 -5.14 -19.96
C THR A 366 15.59 -5.44 -19.88
N ARG A 367 14.88 -5.64 -21.01
CA ARG A 367 13.46 -5.99 -21.03
C ARG A 367 13.19 -7.34 -20.39
N ALA A 368 14.06 -8.32 -20.67
CA ALA A 368 13.94 -9.68 -20.13
C ALA A 368 14.13 -9.70 -18.59
N ILE A 369 14.96 -8.79 -18.09
CA ILE A 369 15.29 -8.66 -16.66
C ILE A 369 14.12 -8.02 -15.89
N ASP A 370 13.46 -7.02 -16.47
CA ASP A 370 12.34 -6.29 -15.84
C ASP A 370 10.94 -6.85 -16.19
N GLN A 371 10.86 -8.11 -16.62
CA GLN A 371 9.62 -8.80 -17.00
C GLN A 371 8.78 -8.04 -18.05
N ALA A 372 9.43 -7.26 -18.91
CA ALA A 372 8.81 -6.38 -19.91
C ALA A 372 7.81 -5.34 -19.35
N LEU A 373 7.83 -5.00 -18.06
CA LEU A 373 6.95 -3.95 -17.52
C LEU A 373 7.63 -2.57 -17.50
N HIS A 374 8.96 -2.53 -17.49
CA HIS A 374 9.68 -1.26 -17.35
C HIS A 374 9.66 -0.41 -18.62
N LEU A 375 8.93 0.72 -18.59
CA LEU A 375 8.75 1.60 -19.76
C LEU A 375 10.08 1.97 -20.43
N GLY A 376 11.04 2.48 -19.66
CA GLY A 376 12.35 2.91 -20.16
C GLY A 376 13.14 1.81 -20.87
N CYS A 377 13.41 0.68 -20.21
CA CYS A 377 14.08 -0.49 -20.78
C CYS A 377 13.43 -0.97 -22.09
N ASN A 378 12.08 -0.97 -22.13
CA ASN A 378 11.33 -1.37 -23.33
C ASN A 378 11.57 -0.41 -24.51
N VAL A 379 11.45 0.91 -24.31
CA VAL A 379 11.61 1.87 -25.39
C VAL A 379 13.06 1.97 -25.87
N VAL A 380 14.04 1.86 -24.97
CA VAL A 380 15.47 1.88 -25.32
C VAL A 380 15.82 0.68 -26.20
N THR A 381 15.49 -0.53 -25.76
CA THR A 381 15.87 -1.72 -26.50
C THR A 381 15.13 -1.82 -27.84
N ASP A 382 13.86 -1.44 -27.90
CA ASP A 382 13.11 -1.35 -29.15
C ASP A 382 13.76 -0.37 -30.13
N TYR A 383 14.16 0.81 -29.64
CA TYR A 383 14.87 1.81 -30.45
C TYR A 383 16.21 1.27 -30.99
N ILE A 384 17.01 0.60 -30.16
CA ILE A 384 18.26 -0.06 -30.60
C ILE A 384 17.98 -1.05 -31.73
N HIS A 385 17.00 -1.95 -31.55
CA HIS A 385 16.66 -2.94 -32.58
C HIS A 385 16.23 -2.30 -33.90
N ARG A 386 15.41 -1.24 -33.86
CA ARG A 386 14.96 -0.54 -35.07
C ARG A 386 16.12 0.14 -35.79
N GLN A 387 17.00 0.84 -35.07
CA GLN A 387 18.16 1.51 -35.68
C GLN A 387 19.11 0.51 -36.34
N LEU A 388 19.38 -0.62 -35.68
CA LEU A 388 20.24 -1.67 -36.24
C LEU A 388 19.57 -2.41 -37.41
N SER A 389 18.25 -2.64 -37.35
CA SER A 389 17.52 -3.26 -38.46
C SER A 389 17.53 -2.37 -39.72
N ALA A 390 17.53 -1.04 -39.55
CA ALA A 390 17.66 -0.08 -40.64
C ALA A 390 19.06 -0.06 -41.30
N THR A 391 20.05 -0.77 -40.74
CA THR A 391 21.34 -1.02 -41.40
C THR A 391 21.35 -2.29 -42.26
N GLY A 392 20.24 -3.03 -42.31
CA GLY A 392 20.12 -4.30 -43.03
C GLY A 392 20.63 -5.52 -42.24
N LEU A 393 21.11 -5.33 -41.01
CA LEU A 393 21.46 -6.44 -40.12
C LEU A 393 20.23 -7.00 -39.42
N ARG A 394 20.16 -8.31 -39.27
CA ARG A 394 19.14 -8.98 -38.44
C ARG A 394 19.65 -9.22 -37.02
N CYS A 395 18.75 -9.26 -36.04
CA CYS A 395 19.07 -9.75 -34.71
C CYS A 395 19.25 -11.27 -34.75
N LEU A 396 20.46 -11.77 -34.48
CA LEU A 396 20.77 -13.20 -34.42
C LEU A 396 20.66 -13.78 -33.01
N GLY A 397 20.61 -12.93 -31.99
CA GLY A 397 20.50 -13.36 -30.60
C GLY A 397 20.67 -12.21 -29.62
N SER A 398 20.36 -12.50 -28.35
CA SER A 398 20.67 -11.64 -27.22
C SER A 398 21.15 -12.47 -26.04
N ALA A 399 21.93 -11.84 -25.16
CA ALA A 399 22.38 -12.47 -23.92
C ALA A 399 22.45 -11.46 -22.78
N ASN A 400 22.00 -11.90 -21.61
CA ASN A 400 22.06 -11.24 -20.33
C ASN A 400 22.93 -12.02 -19.33
N THR A 401 23.15 -13.33 -19.50
CA THR A 401 23.95 -14.15 -18.58
C THR A 401 25.13 -14.86 -19.24
N ALA A 402 26.04 -15.41 -18.42
CA ALA A 402 27.17 -16.20 -18.90
C ALA A 402 26.73 -17.47 -19.65
N GLU A 403 25.65 -18.12 -19.19
CA GLU A 403 25.08 -19.31 -19.83
C GLU A 403 24.52 -18.98 -21.21
N GLU A 404 23.79 -17.87 -21.34
CA GLU A 404 23.26 -17.40 -22.62
C GLU A 404 24.37 -17.02 -23.59
N CYS A 405 25.42 -16.34 -23.11
CA CYS A 405 26.64 -16.10 -23.89
C CYS A 405 27.26 -17.41 -24.38
N GLY A 406 27.39 -18.42 -23.52
CA GLY A 406 27.90 -19.74 -23.90
C GLY A 406 27.04 -20.42 -24.96
N ALA A 407 25.72 -20.32 -24.86
CA ALA A 407 24.80 -20.85 -25.86
C ALA A 407 24.97 -20.17 -27.24
N LEU A 408 25.11 -18.84 -27.28
CA LEU A 408 25.34 -18.09 -28.51
C LEU A 408 26.68 -18.47 -29.18
N LEU A 409 27.75 -18.69 -28.40
CA LEU A 409 29.05 -19.08 -28.95
C LEU A 409 29.02 -20.46 -29.63
N ASN A 410 28.14 -21.33 -29.19
CA ASN A 410 27.96 -22.67 -29.76
C ASN A 410 26.90 -22.72 -30.87
N ALA A 411 26.21 -21.60 -31.15
CA ALA A 411 25.17 -21.55 -32.17
C ALA A 411 25.79 -21.63 -33.58
N PRO A 412 25.18 -22.36 -34.53
CA PRO A 412 25.72 -22.52 -35.89
C PRO A 412 25.84 -21.19 -36.65
N ASP A 413 24.97 -20.23 -36.33
CA ASP A 413 24.92 -18.91 -36.98
C ASP A 413 25.91 -17.88 -36.39
N ILE A 414 26.73 -18.24 -35.39
CA ILE A 414 27.71 -17.32 -34.77
C ILE A 414 28.70 -16.73 -35.80
N SER A 415 28.97 -17.47 -36.88
CA SER A 415 29.82 -17.04 -38.00
C SER A 415 29.20 -15.94 -38.88
N LYS A 416 27.88 -15.74 -38.80
CA LYS A 416 27.13 -14.69 -39.52
C LYS A 416 27.07 -13.37 -38.74
N VAL A 417 27.59 -13.34 -37.52
CA VAL A 417 27.58 -12.15 -36.66
C VAL A 417 28.63 -11.16 -37.15
N ARG A 418 28.19 -9.94 -37.47
CA ARG A 418 29.03 -8.83 -37.95
C ARG A 418 29.15 -7.67 -36.98
N LEU A 419 28.35 -7.67 -35.92
CA LEU A 419 28.37 -6.62 -34.91
C LEU A 419 27.91 -7.17 -33.56
N ILE A 420 28.63 -6.84 -32.50
CA ILE A 420 28.18 -7.00 -31.13
C ILE A 420 27.82 -5.62 -30.58
N VAL A 421 26.60 -5.47 -30.09
CA VAL A 421 26.14 -4.24 -29.42
C VAL A 421 25.91 -4.57 -27.96
N PHE A 422 26.67 -3.95 -27.05
CA PHE A 422 26.44 -4.07 -25.62
C PHE A 422 25.75 -2.80 -25.12
N ASN A 423 24.49 -2.94 -24.69
CA ASN A 423 23.76 -1.88 -24.00
C ASN A 423 24.21 -1.82 -22.53
N GLY A 424 24.98 -0.82 -22.12
CA GLY A 424 25.47 -0.66 -20.74
C GLY A 424 24.44 -0.18 -19.72
N GLU A 425 23.15 -0.23 -20.06
CA GLU A 425 22.06 0.22 -19.20
C GLU A 425 21.99 -0.58 -17.89
N GLY A 426 22.17 0.14 -16.77
CA GLY A 426 21.92 -0.39 -15.42
C GLY A 426 22.82 -1.57 -15.02
N SER A 427 23.97 -1.73 -15.66
CA SER A 427 24.75 -2.96 -15.57
C SER A 427 26.22 -2.72 -15.16
N LEU A 428 26.90 -1.70 -15.69
CA LEU A 428 28.33 -1.44 -15.43
C LEU A 428 28.60 -0.59 -14.18
N HIS A 429 28.23 -1.11 -13.00
CA HIS A 429 28.63 -0.53 -11.72
C HIS A 429 28.98 -1.60 -10.67
N HIS A 430 29.93 -1.31 -9.79
CA HIS A 430 30.33 -2.18 -8.67
C HIS A 430 30.73 -3.61 -9.08
N ASP A 431 31.46 -3.78 -10.19
CA ASP A 431 31.97 -5.08 -10.64
C ASP A 431 30.90 -6.18 -10.79
N SER A 432 29.74 -5.82 -11.34
CA SER A 432 28.66 -6.76 -11.67
C SER A 432 29.16 -8.01 -12.38
N THR A 433 29.01 -9.19 -11.75
CA THR A 433 29.40 -10.50 -12.31
C THR A 433 28.78 -10.73 -13.68
N ARG A 434 27.54 -10.26 -13.86
CA ARG A 434 26.83 -10.30 -15.14
C ARG A 434 27.61 -9.55 -16.23
N CYS A 435 28.02 -8.32 -15.95
CA CYS A 435 28.75 -7.50 -16.92
C CYS A 435 30.10 -8.06 -17.26
N LYS A 436 30.79 -8.64 -16.27
CA LYS A 436 32.05 -9.33 -16.52
C LYS A 436 31.90 -10.40 -17.60
N ALA A 437 30.89 -11.26 -17.51
CA ALA A 437 30.62 -12.29 -18.51
C ALA A 437 30.31 -11.71 -19.90
N LEU A 438 29.52 -10.62 -19.96
CA LEU A 438 29.19 -9.95 -21.23
C LEU A 438 30.42 -9.30 -21.89
N MET A 439 31.30 -8.66 -21.11
CA MET A 439 32.55 -8.08 -21.61
C MET A 439 33.52 -9.16 -22.09
N GLU A 440 33.61 -10.29 -21.38
CA GLU A 440 34.41 -11.45 -21.79
C GLU A 440 33.88 -12.08 -23.10
N PHE A 441 32.57 -12.12 -23.28
CA PHE A 441 31.96 -12.51 -24.56
C PHE A 441 32.36 -11.55 -25.69
N CYS A 442 32.33 -10.23 -25.47
CA CYS A 442 32.84 -9.24 -26.43
C CYS A 442 34.32 -9.49 -26.77
N ALA A 443 35.16 -9.80 -25.78
CA ALA A 443 36.58 -10.06 -26.00
C ALA A 443 36.80 -11.28 -26.93
N HIS A 444 36.02 -12.34 -26.74
CA HIS A 444 36.05 -13.54 -27.58
C HIS A 444 35.54 -13.29 -29.00
N MET A 445 34.54 -12.42 -29.18
CA MET A 445 34.08 -12.01 -30.52
C MET A 445 35.07 -11.07 -31.21
N LYS A 446 35.75 -10.21 -30.45
CA LYS A 446 36.80 -9.33 -30.97
C LYS A 446 38.00 -10.11 -31.53
N GLN A 447 38.36 -11.24 -30.91
CA GLN A 447 39.38 -12.16 -31.45
C GLN A 447 39.00 -12.74 -32.82
N ARG A 448 37.70 -12.79 -33.15
CA ARG A 448 37.19 -13.18 -34.49
C ARG A 448 37.06 -12.01 -35.46
N SER A 449 37.67 -10.86 -35.13
CA SER A 449 37.57 -9.61 -35.90
C SER A 449 36.13 -9.09 -36.05
N VAL A 450 35.22 -9.44 -35.13
CA VAL A 450 33.87 -8.87 -35.11
C VAL A 450 33.89 -7.55 -34.32
N PRO A 451 33.43 -6.43 -34.90
CA PRO A 451 33.38 -5.17 -34.19
C PRO A 451 32.42 -5.22 -33.00
N CYS A 452 32.83 -4.63 -31.90
CA CYS A 452 32.11 -4.62 -30.63
C CYS A 452 31.90 -3.17 -30.18
N VAL A 453 30.66 -2.77 -29.90
CA VAL A 453 30.35 -1.42 -29.42
C VAL A 453 29.67 -1.47 -28.05
N LEU A 454 30.08 -0.60 -27.15
CA LEU A 454 29.48 -0.41 -25.83
C LEU A 454 28.76 0.93 -25.81
N ILE A 455 27.44 0.92 -25.66
CA ILE A 455 26.59 2.12 -25.77
C ILE A 455 25.71 2.29 -24.53
N ASN A 456 25.18 3.51 -24.31
CA ASN A 456 24.17 3.79 -23.29
C ASN A 456 24.62 3.41 -21.85
N THR A 457 25.89 3.69 -21.54
CA THR A 457 26.56 3.15 -20.34
C THR A 457 26.61 4.15 -19.17
N VAL A 458 26.42 3.64 -17.95
CA VAL A 458 26.94 4.28 -16.73
C VAL A 458 28.21 3.55 -16.32
N TRP A 459 29.24 4.29 -15.92
CA TRP A 459 30.47 3.75 -15.36
C TRP A 459 30.63 4.25 -13.93
N HIS A 460 30.59 3.34 -12.95
CA HIS A 460 30.70 3.72 -11.54
C HIS A 460 31.31 2.60 -10.70
N GLU A 461 32.42 2.89 -9.99
CA GLU A 461 33.08 1.97 -9.06
C GLU A 461 33.37 0.56 -9.64
N ASN A 462 33.88 0.48 -10.88
CA ASN A 462 34.34 -0.80 -11.47
C ASN A 462 35.85 -0.98 -11.27
N SER A 463 36.29 -2.22 -11.18
CA SER A 463 37.71 -2.60 -11.03
C SER A 463 38.56 -2.27 -12.25
N ASP A 464 39.87 -2.19 -12.03
CA ASP A 464 40.86 -2.03 -13.10
C ASP A 464 40.74 -3.15 -14.17
N TYR A 465 40.33 -4.37 -13.78
CA TYR A 465 40.11 -5.48 -14.72
C TYR A 465 39.03 -5.16 -15.76
N LEU A 466 37.86 -4.68 -15.34
CA LEU A 466 36.81 -4.27 -16.30
C LEU A 466 37.25 -3.04 -17.10
N GLY A 467 38.01 -2.13 -16.49
CA GLY A 467 38.58 -0.98 -17.18
C GLY A 467 39.50 -1.37 -18.34
N GLU A 468 40.40 -2.33 -18.13
CA GLU A 468 41.31 -2.84 -19.17
C GLU A 468 40.56 -3.49 -20.36
N LEU A 469 39.43 -4.15 -20.08
CA LEU A 469 38.57 -4.73 -21.13
C LEU A 469 37.93 -3.67 -22.03
N LEU A 470 37.91 -2.37 -21.67
CA LEU A 470 37.37 -1.32 -22.55
C LEU A 470 38.14 -1.19 -23.87
N SER A 471 39.38 -1.67 -23.92
CA SER A 471 40.22 -1.68 -25.13
C SER A 471 39.67 -2.59 -26.25
N ILE A 472 38.78 -3.54 -25.94
CA ILE A 472 38.21 -4.47 -26.93
C ILE A 472 37.16 -3.81 -27.83
N PHE A 473 36.54 -2.72 -27.37
CA PHE A 473 35.43 -2.08 -28.08
C PHE A 473 35.94 -1.15 -29.17
N ASP A 474 35.22 -1.07 -30.28
CA ASP A 474 35.49 -0.11 -31.36
C ASP A 474 34.87 1.26 -31.06
N LEU A 475 33.80 1.27 -30.27
CA LEU A 475 33.12 2.47 -29.79
C LEU A 475 32.69 2.26 -28.34
N VAL A 476 32.93 3.27 -27.50
CA VAL A 476 32.42 3.32 -26.12
C VAL A 476 31.72 4.64 -25.92
N THR A 477 30.44 4.58 -25.53
CA THR A 477 29.66 5.76 -25.16
C THR A 477 29.12 5.65 -23.75
N VAL A 478 29.17 6.78 -23.03
CA VAL A 478 28.60 6.94 -21.69
C VAL A 478 27.57 8.05 -21.70
N ARG A 479 26.58 7.92 -20.82
CA ARG A 479 25.35 8.72 -20.90
C ARG A 479 25.32 10.02 -20.11
N GLU A 480 26.36 10.29 -19.31
CA GLU A 480 26.48 11.50 -18.50
C GLU A 480 27.95 11.79 -18.12
N SER A 481 28.25 13.04 -17.74
CA SER A 481 29.62 13.55 -17.57
C SER A 481 30.42 12.95 -16.40
N ILE A 482 29.77 12.43 -15.36
CA ILE A 482 30.44 11.79 -14.22
C ILE A 482 31.04 10.45 -14.66
N SER A 483 30.26 9.63 -15.37
CA SER A 483 30.75 8.42 -16.02
C SER A 483 31.88 8.74 -16.99
N HIS A 484 31.72 9.79 -17.82
CA HIS A 484 32.74 10.23 -18.78
C HIS A 484 34.06 10.58 -18.11
N SER A 485 34.01 11.36 -17.03
CA SER A 485 35.22 11.74 -16.29
C SER A 485 35.90 10.53 -15.63
N SER A 486 35.11 9.60 -15.09
CA SER A 486 35.63 8.43 -14.37
C SER A 486 36.25 7.37 -15.30
N ILE A 487 35.65 7.13 -16.46
CA ILE A 487 36.08 6.09 -17.40
C ILE A 487 37.33 6.49 -18.21
N GLN A 488 37.61 7.80 -18.31
CA GLN A 488 38.73 8.36 -19.07
C GLN A 488 40.11 7.82 -18.68
N ARG A 489 40.27 7.33 -17.44
CA ARG A 489 41.52 6.71 -16.98
C ARG A 489 41.94 5.50 -17.83
N TRP A 490 40.97 4.71 -18.32
CA TRP A 490 41.25 3.50 -19.08
C TRP A 490 41.12 3.71 -20.59
N ARG A 491 40.30 4.68 -21.01
CA ARG A 491 40.06 4.96 -22.42
C ARG A 491 39.72 6.43 -22.67
N SER A 492 40.55 7.12 -23.47
CA SER A 492 40.44 8.57 -23.69
C SER A 492 39.46 9.00 -24.78
N ASP A 493 39.15 8.13 -25.75
CA ASP A 493 38.25 8.38 -26.88
C ASP A 493 36.77 8.08 -26.57
N VAL A 494 36.42 7.89 -25.30
CA VAL A 494 35.03 7.64 -24.89
C VAL A 494 34.15 8.85 -25.23
N ALA A 495 33.05 8.61 -25.95
CA ALA A 495 32.10 9.65 -26.33
C ALA A 495 31.03 9.84 -25.25
N LEU A 496 30.68 11.10 -24.98
CA LEU A 496 29.54 11.46 -24.16
C LEU A 496 28.29 11.52 -25.06
N VAL A 497 27.44 10.50 -24.97
CA VAL A 497 26.19 10.40 -25.75
C VAL A 497 25.05 10.21 -24.77
N PRO A 498 24.10 11.16 -24.65
CA PRO A 498 22.96 11.04 -23.74
C PRO A 498 22.18 9.74 -23.90
N ASP A 499 21.44 9.38 -22.85
CA ASP A 499 20.71 8.12 -22.80
C ASP A 499 19.75 7.95 -23.99
N ILE A 500 19.75 6.76 -24.59
CA ILE A 500 18.96 6.43 -25.78
C ILE A 500 17.46 6.68 -25.56
N SER A 501 17.00 6.63 -24.31
CA SER A 501 15.60 6.90 -23.96
C SER A 501 15.12 8.29 -24.40
N PHE A 502 16.00 9.29 -24.55
CA PHE A 502 15.58 10.60 -25.08
C PHE A 502 15.08 10.53 -26.53
N ALA A 503 15.81 9.84 -27.40
CA ALA A 503 15.38 9.63 -28.79
C ALA A 503 14.13 8.75 -28.85
N ALA A 504 14.11 7.67 -28.08
CA ALA A 504 12.97 6.76 -28.02
C ALA A 504 11.68 7.45 -27.52
N PHE A 505 11.76 8.29 -26.49
CA PHE A 505 10.59 9.03 -25.99
C PHE A 505 10.16 10.16 -26.92
N ARG A 506 11.07 10.81 -27.65
CA ARG A 506 10.70 11.81 -28.66
C ARG A 506 9.89 11.19 -29.80
N GLU A 507 10.22 9.98 -30.23
CA GLU A 507 9.41 9.22 -31.19
C GLU A 507 8.04 8.82 -30.59
N ASP A 508 8.00 8.32 -29.35
CA ASP A 508 6.75 8.00 -28.64
C ASP A 508 5.84 9.23 -28.53
N LEU A 509 6.39 10.40 -28.22
CA LEU A 509 5.66 11.67 -28.14
C LEU A 509 5.15 12.19 -29.49
N ALA A 510 5.73 11.74 -30.61
CA ALA A 510 5.31 12.08 -31.96
C ALA A 510 4.28 11.08 -32.53
N SER A 511 4.20 9.86 -31.98
CA SER A 511 3.25 8.82 -32.41
C SER A 511 1.81 9.12 -31.97
N THR A 512 0.83 8.68 -32.78
CA THR A 512 -0.60 8.70 -32.42
C THR A 512 -1.10 7.35 -31.89
N ASP A 513 -0.26 6.32 -31.89
CA ASP A 513 -0.68 4.92 -31.67
C ASP A 513 -0.91 4.57 -30.19
N ARG A 514 -0.31 5.35 -29.27
CA ARG A 514 -0.46 5.20 -27.82
C ARG A 514 -1.14 6.43 -27.24
N PRO A 515 -2.48 6.52 -27.25
CA PRO A 515 -3.17 7.68 -26.70
C PRO A 515 -2.82 7.84 -25.21
N PRO A 516 -2.66 9.08 -24.73
CA PRO A 516 -2.37 9.34 -23.33
C PRO A 516 -3.54 8.86 -22.47
N LEU A 517 -3.23 8.51 -21.23
CA LEU A 517 -4.23 8.10 -20.26
C LEU A 517 -5.18 9.28 -19.98
N SER A 518 -6.47 9.16 -20.34
CA SER A 518 -7.45 10.22 -20.05
C SER A 518 -7.66 10.36 -18.55
N LEU A 519 -7.25 11.50 -17.99
CA LEU A 519 -7.45 11.87 -16.59
C LEU A 519 -8.59 12.90 -16.55
N SER A 520 -9.78 12.45 -16.12
CA SER A 520 -10.96 13.32 -16.02
C SER A 520 -10.85 14.25 -14.82
N GLY A 521 -10.88 15.57 -15.07
CA GLY A 521 -11.16 16.61 -14.08
C GLY A 521 -10.12 16.78 -12.99
N SER A 522 -9.09 17.60 -13.24
CA SER A 522 -8.39 18.43 -12.23
C SER A 522 -7.24 19.17 -12.88
N THR A 523 -7.00 20.41 -12.45
CA THR A 523 -5.73 21.14 -12.59
C THR A 523 -4.69 20.48 -11.67
N THR A 524 -4.35 19.21 -11.91
CA THR A 524 -3.62 18.40 -10.94
C THR A 524 -2.25 19.00 -10.62
N PRO A 525 -1.86 19.09 -9.32
CA PRO A 525 -0.46 19.20 -8.98
C PRO A 525 0.31 17.97 -9.48
N PHE A 526 1.63 18.11 -9.55
CA PHE A 526 2.56 17.18 -10.20
C PHE A 526 2.32 15.68 -9.94
N ALA A 527 2.67 14.85 -10.93
CA ALA A 527 2.57 13.40 -10.82
C ALA A 527 3.76 12.80 -10.05
N VAL A 528 3.57 11.65 -9.42
CA VAL A 528 4.60 10.90 -8.72
C VAL A 528 4.85 9.57 -9.44
N ILE A 529 6.11 9.25 -9.71
CA ILE A 529 6.53 7.95 -10.25
C ILE A 529 7.20 7.16 -9.13
N ASP A 530 6.97 5.84 -9.11
CA ASP A 530 7.53 4.90 -8.15
C ASP A 530 9.08 4.85 -8.13
N ASN A 531 9.63 4.02 -7.24
CA ASN A 531 11.08 3.84 -7.08
C ASN A 531 11.47 2.36 -7.14
N VAL A 532 12.71 2.07 -7.54
CA VAL A 532 13.27 0.71 -7.50
C VAL A 532 13.43 0.21 -6.05
N ASN A 533 13.79 1.11 -5.12
CA ASN A 533 13.86 0.82 -3.70
C ASN A 533 12.44 0.74 -3.10
N ALA A 534 12.14 -0.39 -2.45
CA ALA A 534 10.81 -0.68 -1.90
C ALA A 534 10.34 0.33 -0.84
N ASP A 535 11.25 0.75 0.05
CA ASP A 535 10.94 1.67 1.14
C ASP A 535 10.68 3.09 0.63
N VAL A 536 11.48 3.51 -0.35
CA VAL A 536 11.27 4.79 -1.04
C VAL A 536 9.98 4.76 -1.85
N ALA A 537 9.70 3.67 -2.57
CA ALA A 537 8.46 3.50 -3.33
C ALA A 537 7.22 3.57 -2.42
N ARG A 538 7.27 2.89 -1.26
CA ARG A 538 6.21 2.97 -0.24
C ARG A 538 6.04 4.40 0.29
N THR A 539 7.13 5.09 0.59
CA THR A 539 7.11 6.48 1.07
C THR A 539 6.51 7.42 0.02
N LEU A 540 6.85 7.23 -1.26
CA LEU A 540 6.30 8.01 -2.38
C LEU A 540 4.82 7.70 -2.62
N ALA A 541 4.41 6.45 -2.49
CA ALA A 541 3.00 6.06 -2.58
C ALA A 541 2.18 6.67 -1.44
N GLU A 542 2.68 6.64 -0.20
CA GLU A 542 2.04 7.29 0.96
C GLU A 542 2.00 8.82 0.81
N PHE A 543 3.05 9.41 0.24
CA PHE A 543 3.07 10.85 -0.07
C PHE A 543 2.05 11.22 -1.13
N ALA A 544 1.99 10.47 -2.24
CA ALA A 544 1.01 10.68 -3.30
C ALA A 544 -0.43 10.43 -2.81
N GLU A 545 -0.62 9.42 -1.96
CA GLU A 545 -1.89 9.13 -1.26
C GLU A 545 -2.33 10.34 -0.42
N PHE A 546 -1.45 10.80 0.48
CA PHE A 546 -1.75 11.92 1.39
C PHE A 546 -2.13 13.21 0.64
N HIS A 547 -1.44 13.52 -0.45
CA HIS A 547 -1.65 14.74 -1.25
C HIS A 547 -2.57 14.56 -2.46
N ARG A 548 -3.15 13.36 -2.64
CA ARG A 548 -4.04 13.01 -3.77
C ARG A 548 -3.41 13.26 -5.14
N LEU A 549 -2.13 12.92 -5.29
CA LEU A 549 -1.36 13.11 -6.52
C LEU A 549 -1.39 11.86 -7.39
N PRO A 550 -1.46 11.97 -8.74
CA PRO A 550 -1.32 10.84 -9.66
C PRO A 550 -0.08 10.00 -9.32
N TYR A 551 -0.24 8.69 -9.09
CA TYR A 551 0.87 7.79 -8.78
C TYR A 551 1.04 6.74 -9.87
N PHE A 552 2.24 6.69 -10.44
CA PHE A 552 2.56 5.87 -11.59
C PHE A 552 3.62 4.82 -11.26
N LEU A 553 3.36 3.59 -11.69
CA LEU A 553 4.29 2.47 -11.63
C LEU A 553 5.03 2.36 -12.97
N MET A 554 6.35 2.37 -12.94
CA MET A 554 7.21 2.22 -14.11
C MET A 554 8.01 0.89 -14.07
N GLY A 555 7.77 -0.04 -13.14
CA GLY A 555 8.42 -1.35 -13.15
C GLY A 555 7.66 -2.42 -12.35
N GLY A 556 8.02 -3.70 -12.53
CA GLY A 556 7.34 -4.85 -11.91
C GLY A 556 7.65 -5.06 -10.43
N LEU A 557 8.75 -4.49 -9.95
CA LEU A 557 9.17 -4.56 -8.56
C LEU A 557 8.14 -3.80 -7.70
N HIS A 558 7.57 -4.51 -6.72
CA HIS A 558 6.60 -3.99 -5.73
C HIS A 558 5.19 -3.70 -6.26
N VAL A 559 4.86 -4.15 -7.46
CA VAL A 559 3.52 -3.91 -8.04
C VAL A 559 2.43 -4.57 -7.21
N ASP A 560 2.57 -5.84 -6.82
CA ASP A 560 1.56 -6.53 -6.01
C ASP A 560 1.37 -5.85 -4.64
N THR A 561 2.45 -5.49 -3.95
CA THR A 561 2.38 -4.83 -2.65
C THR A 561 1.80 -3.42 -2.76
N THR A 562 2.16 -2.66 -3.81
CA THR A 562 1.69 -1.29 -4.02
C THR A 562 0.23 -1.25 -4.47
N VAL A 563 -0.19 -2.17 -5.35
CA VAL A 563 -1.58 -2.31 -5.78
C VAL A 563 -2.46 -2.78 -4.62
N THR A 564 -2.02 -3.76 -3.82
CA THR A 564 -2.78 -4.21 -2.65
C THR A 564 -2.94 -3.11 -1.61
N ASN A 565 -1.89 -2.33 -1.33
CA ASN A 565 -1.95 -1.23 -0.37
C ASN A 565 -2.72 0.00 -0.91
N GLY A 566 -2.51 0.36 -2.18
CA GLY A 566 -3.13 1.53 -2.82
C GLY A 566 -4.62 1.35 -3.12
N ALA A 567 -5.06 0.14 -3.41
CA ALA A 567 -6.47 -0.14 -3.63
C ALA A 567 -7.28 -0.02 -2.31
N ILE A 568 -6.69 -0.39 -1.16
CA ILE A 568 -7.29 -0.16 0.17
C ILE A 568 -7.46 1.35 0.40
N ALA A 569 -6.43 2.14 0.13
CA ALA A 569 -6.48 3.60 0.24
C ALA A 569 -7.52 4.26 -0.67
N TYR A 570 -7.64 3.78 -1.93
CA TYR A 570 -8.57 4.30 -2.93
C TYR A 570 -10.03 4.13 -2.53
N GLU A 571 -10.43 2.93 -2.10
CA GLU A 571 -11.83 2.69 -1.76
C GLU A 571 -12.25 3.31 -0.43
N LEU A 572 -11.34 3.42 0.53
CA LEU A 572 -11.64 4.00 1.85
C LEU A 572 -11.72 5.54 1.82
N ASN A 573 -11.08 6.20 0.85
CA ASN A 573 -10.89 7.66 0.89
C ASN A 573 -11.11 8.36 -0.46
N GLY A 574 -11.46 7.64 -1.53
CA GLY A 574 -11.58 8.17 -2.89
C GLY A 574 -10.25 8.66 -3.48
N MET A 575 -9.12 8.09 -3.05
CA MET A 575 -7.75 8.60 -3.31
C MET A 575 -7.01 7.83 -4.39
N VAL A 576 -6.18 8.51 -5.19
CA VAL A 576 -5.47 8.05 -6.40
C VAL A 576 -5.03 6.57 -6.43
N PHE A 577 -5.48 5.87 -7.47
CA PHE A 577 -5.13 4.47 -7.77
C PHE A 577 -3.78 4.41 -8.49
N PRO A 578 -2.82 3.54 -8.08
CA PRO A 578 -1.58 3.32 -8.84
C PRO A 578 -1.88 2.88 -10.27
N ARG A 579 -1.35 3.57 -11.28
CA ARG A 579 -1.53 3.23 -12.71
C ARG A 579 -0.20 2.88 -13.36
N ILE A 580 -0.20 2.03 -14.39
CA ILE A 580 1.03 1.73 -15.11
C ILE A 580 1.36 2.89 -16.05
N LEU A 581 2.60 3.39 -15.99
CA LEU A 581 3.06 4.40 -16.94
C LEU A 581 3.45 3.74 -18.25
N ARG A 582 2.58 3.89 -19.26
CA ARG A 582 2.72 3.19 -20.56
C ARG A 582 3.35 4.03 -21.67
N SER A 583 3.37 5.36 -21.51
CA SER A 583 3.89 6.30 -22.50
C SER A 583 4.29 7.63 -21.85
N ALA A 584 5.30 8.28 -22.42
CA ALA A 584 5.71 9.63 -22.03
C ALA A 584 4.63 10.69 -22.31
N GLN A 585 3.69 10.42 -23.23
CA GLN A 585 2.55 11.31 -23.51
C GLN A 585 1.69 11.58 -22.28
N THR A 586 1.61 10.62 -21.36
CA THR A 586 0.88 10.79 -20.08
C THR A 586 1.53 11.87 -19.22
N LEU A 587 2.87 11.96 -19.23
CA LEU A 587 3.60 12.97 -18.46
C LEU A 587 3.49 14.37 -19.06
N ARG A 588 3.32 14.49 -20.38
CA ARG A 588 3.10 15.77 -21.08
C ARG A 588 1.83 16.49 -20.62
N GLN A 589 0.85 15.75 -20.10
CA GLN A 589 -0.39 16.31 -19.58
C GLN A 589 -0.27 16.79 -18.12
N MET A 590 0.87 16.54 -17.46
CA MET A 590 1.09 16.88 -16.07
C MET A 590 1.76 18.25 -15.93
N ASN A 591 1.47 18.97 -14.84
CA ASN A 591 2.11 20.25 -14.55
C ASN A 591 3.59 20.09 -14.13
N ALA A 592 3.91 18.99 -13.43
CA ALA A 592 5.28 18.56 -13.18
C ALA A 592 5.32 17.06 -12.83
N VAL A 593 6.52 16.53 -12.58
CA VAL A 593 6.76 15.13 -12.17
C VAL A 593 7.73 15.07 -10.99
N LEU A 594 7.43 14.23 -9.99
CA LEU A 594 8.33 13.76 -8.96
C LEU A 594 8.77 12.32 -9.27
N THR A 595 10.07 12.05 -9.33
CA THR A 595 10.54 10.70 -9.64
C THR A 595 11.91 10.38 -9.07
N GLY A 596 12.10 9.17 -8.54
CA GLY A 596 13.43 8.62 -8.26
C GLY A 596 13.92 7.65 -9.34
N ARG A 597 13.17 7.47 -10.42
CA ARG A 597 13.54 6.62 -11.56
C ARG A 597 14.22 7.43 -12.64
N PHE A 598 15.39 6.97 -13.06
CA PHE A 598 16.15 7.59 -14.14
C PHE A 598 15.34 7.71 -15.45
N HIS A 599 14.67 6.65 -15.90
CA HIS A 599 13.83 6.74 -17.09
C HIS A 599 12.52 7.51 -16.88
N GLY A 600 12.07 7.67 -15.62
CA GLY A 600 10.97 8.60 -15.31
C GLY A 600 11.42 10.05 -15.48
N LEU A 601 12.66 10.35 -15.10
CA LEU A 601 13.30 11.64 -15.31
C LEU A 601 13.49 11.92 -16.81
N THR A 602 14.09 11.00 -17.58
CA THR A 602 14.30 11.21 -19.02
C THR A 602 12.98 11.34 -19.78
N ALA A 603 11.95 10.56 -19.43
CA ALA A 603 10.61 10.69 -20.01
C ALA A 603 9.97 12.05 -19.73
N ALA A 604 10.04 12.56 -18.49
CA ALA A 604 9.50 13.86 -18.13
C ALA A 604 10.21 15.01 -18.88
N LEU A 605 11.55 14.96 -18.92
CA LEU A 605 12.36 15.94 -19.65
C LEU A 605 12.07 15.91 -21.16
N ALA A 606 11.95 14.72 -21.77
CA ALA A 606 11.60 14.58 -23.19
C ALA A 606 10.18 15.09 -23.50
N ALA A 607 9.24 14.95 -22.55
CA ALA A 607 7.88 15.47 -22.65
C ALA A 607 7.79 16.99 -22.48
N GLY A 608 8.88 17.66 -22.09
CA GLY A 608 8.88 19.09 -21.76
C GLY A 608 8.17 19.40 -20.44
N THR A 609 8.05 18.41 -19.55
CA THR A 609 7.36 18.53 -18.27
C THR A 609 8.38 18.86 -17.16
N PRO A 610 8.16 19.93 -16.36
CA PRO A 610 8.99 20.22 -15.19
C PRO A 610 9.15 18.99 -14.29
N VAL A 611 10.34 18.80 -13.72
CA VAL A 611 10.65 17.59 -12.96
C VAL A 611 11.51 17.87 -11.74
N VAL A 612 11.18 17.16 -10.66
CA VAL A 612 11.94 17.07 -9.43
C VAL A 612 12.28 15.60 -9.18
N SER A 613 13.50 15.33 -8.78
CA SER A 613 14.04 13.99 -8.67
C SER A 613 14.68 13.72 -7.33
N LEU A 614 14.53 12.49 -6.87
CA LEU A 614 15.29 11.96 -5.74
C LEU A 614 16.68 11.52 -6.22
N PRO A 615 17.70 11.60 -5.34
CA PRO A 615 19.01 11.05 -5.65
C PRO A 615 18.95 9.53 -5.88
N SER A 616 19.91 9.00 -6.64
CA SER A 616 20.01 7.56 -6.94
C SER A 616 21.26 6.95 -6.34
N ASN A 617 21.28 5.61 -6.21
CA ASN A 617 22.46 4.87 -5.74
C ASN A 617 23.65 4.94 -6.70
N THR A 618 23.43 5.38 -7.93
CA THR A 618 24.49 5.68 -8.90
C THR A 618 24.35 7.13 -9.34
N PRO A 619 25.44 7.81 -9.74
CA PRO A 619 25.42 9.25 -10.02
C PRO A 619 24.68 9.65 -11.30
N LYS A 620 23.89 8.75 -11.89
CA LYS A 620 23.25 8.93 -13.20
C LYS A 620 22.23 10.06 -13.22
N ILE A 621 21.47 10.26 -12.14
CA ILE A 621 20.46 11.33 -12.06
C ILE A 621 21.19 12.67 -11.88
N GLU A 622 22.14 12.70 -10.96
CA GLU A 622 22.94 13.86 -10.60
C GLU A 622 23.76 14.35 -11.80
N GLY A 623 24.42 13.44 -12.50
CA GLY A 623 25.20 13.71 -13.71
C GLY A 623 24.35 14.25 -14.85
N LEU A 624 23.23 13.60 -15.15
CA LEU A 624 22.31 14.09 -16.18
C LEU A 624 21.77 15.50 -15.87
N LEU A 625 21.31 15.73 -14.64
CA LEU A 625 20.79 17.05 -14.24
C LEU A 625 21.87 18.13 -14.26
N LYS A 626 23.13 17.77 -13.96
CA LYS A 626 24.28 18.65 -14.09
C LYS A 626 24.57 18.98 -15.56
N ASP A 627 24.54 17.98 -16.45
CA ASP A 627 24.80 18.14 -17.88
C ASP A 627 23.78 19.06 -18.57
N ILE A 628 22.53 19.05 -18.10
CA ILE A 628 21.46 19.94 -18.58
C ILE A 628 21.56 21.33 -17.92
N GLY A 629 22.20 21.43 -16.75
CA GLY A 629 22.29 22.66 -15.95
C GLY A 629 21.00 22.98 -15.18
N VAL A 630 20.27 21.94 -14.73
CA VAL A 630 19.01 22.05 -13.96
C VAL A 630 19.08 21.41 -12.57
N GLN A 631 20.25 20.93 -12.14
CA GLN A 631 20.44 20.24 -10.86
C GLN A 631 19.83 20.99 -9.66
N ASN A 632 20.08 22.30 -9.54
CA ASN A 632 19.63 23.10 -8.39
C ASN A 632 18.11 23.25 -8.27
N CYS A 633 17.37 23.06 -9.36
CA CYS A 633 15.90 23.16 -9.39
C CYS A 633 15.21 21.81 -9.62
N SER A 634 15.98 20.71 -9.70
CA SER A 634 15.45 19.38 -10.00
C SER A 634 16.01 18.25 -9.15
N LEU A 635 17.04 18.44 -8.33
CA LEU A 635 17.54 17.40 -7.42
C LEU A 635 17.19 17.71 -5.96
N LEU A 636 16.38 16.85 -5.34
CA LEU A 636 16.06 16.93 -3.92
C LEU A 636 17.26 16.48 -3.07
N PRO A 637 17.41 17.03 -1.85
CA PRO A 637 18.42 16.55 -0.92
C PRO A 637 18.03 15.15 -0.39
N ALA A 638 19.03 14.34 -0.02
CA ALA A 638 18.81 12.95 0.40
C ALA A 638 17.97 12.83 1.69
N ASP A 639 18.03 13.84 2.57
CA ASP A 639 17.26 13.93 3.81
C ASP A 639 15.79 14.34 3.59
N TRP A 640 15.37 14.64 2.35
CA TRP A 640 13.97 14.94 2.04
C TRP A 640 13.01 13.81 2.47
N LEU A 641 13.47 12.55 2.43
CA LEU A 641 12.70 11.39 2.90
C LEU A 641 12.46 11.40 4.40
N GLN A 642 13.18 12.20 5.19
CA GLN A 642 13.02 12.33 6.64
C GLN A 642 12.01 13.42 7.03
N LEU A 643 11.64 14.31 6.09
CA LEU A 643 10.69 15.39 6.33
C LEU A 643 9.25 14.88 6.52
N GLY A 644 8.40 15.66 7.18
CA GLY A 644 6.95 15.39 7.24
C GLY A 644 6.23 15.66 5.90
N HIS A 645 5.03 15.08 5.70
CA HIS A 645 4.31 15.13 4.42
C HIS A 645 4.14 16.55 3.83
N ASN A 646 3.78 17.55 4.65
CA ASN A 646 3.59 18.93 4.17
C ASN A 646 4.92 19.64 3.86
N GLN A 647 5.97 19.36 4.63
CA GLN A 647 7.32 19.90 4.38
C GLN A 647 7.88 19.34 3.07
N ARG A 648 7.67 18.05 2.82
CA ARG A 648 8.02 17.40 1.54
C ARG A 648 7.39 18.10 0.34
N TYR A 649 6.09 18.39 0.44
CA TYR A 649 5.33 19.06 -0.62
C TYR A 649 5.82 20.47 -0.87
N GLY A 650 5.99 21.28 0.19
CA GLY A 650 6.52 22.64 0.08
C GLY A 650 7.93 22.71 -0.51
N ALA A 651 8.79 21.72 -0.22
CA ALA A 651 10.13 21.64 -0.83
C ALA A 651 10.05 21.40 -2.35
N ILE A 652 9.12 20.54 -2.80
CA ILE A 652 8.90 20.31 -4.23
C ILE A 652 8.36 21.57 -4.91
N GLU A 653 7.37 22.23 -4.32
CA GLU A 653 6.83 23.48 -4.87
C GLU A 653 7.88 24.57 -4.99
N ALA A 654 8.73 24.73 -3.97
CA ALA A 654 9.83 25.70 -4.00
C ALA A 654 10.82 25.43 -5.13
N MET A 655 11.10 24.17 -5.43
CA MET A 655 11.95 23.79 -6.58
C MET A 655 11.24 24.04 -7.91
N LEU A 656 9.97 23.63 -8.02
CA LEU A 656 9.15 23.83 -9.22
C LEU A 656 8.93 25.31 -9.55
N ALA A 657 8.91 26.19 -8.55
CA ALA A 657 8.82 27.64 -8.76
C ALA A 657 9.99 28.22 -9.59
N ASN A 658 11.13 27.52 -9.66
CA ASN A 658 12.27 27.93 -10.48
C ASN A 658 12.13 27.51 -11.96
N TRP A 659 11.17 26.64 -12.30
CA TRP A 659 10.91 26.23 -13.67
C TRP A 659 10.12 27.31 -14.42
N ASN A 660 10.80 28.01 -15.31
CA ASN A 660 10.22 29.04 -16.17
C ASN A 660 10.41 28.70 -17.66
N SER A 661 9.82 29.51 -18.54
CA SER A 661 9.88 29.30 -20.00
C SER A 661 11.30 29.26 -20.56
N SER A 662 12.24 30.03 -20.00
CA SER A 662 13.64 30.02 -20.40
C SER A 662 14.32 28.69 -20.05
N LEU A 663 14.05 28.17 -18.85
CA LEU A 663 14.59 26.88 -18.42
C LEU A 663 14.01 25.73 -19.25
N LEU A 664 12.70 25.75 -19.50
CA LEU A 664 12.04 24.77 -20.37
C LEU A 664 12.63 24.79 -21.79
N GLY A 665 12.86 25.98 -22.36
CA GLY A 665 13.51 26.11 -23.66
C GLY A 665 14.95 25.57 -23.69
N ARG A 666 15.70 25.74 -22.60
CA ARG A 666 17.05 25.15 -22.46
C ARG A 666 17.00 23.63 -22.42
N VAL A 667 16.07 23.06 -21.64
CA VAL A 667 15.88 21.61 -21.55
C VAL A 667 15.50 21.06 -22.92
N ASP A 668 14.54 21.68 -23.62
CA ASP A 668 14.12 21.25 -24.95
C ASP A 668 15.28 21.28 -25.96
N ALA A 669 16.07 22.37 -25.98
CA ALA A 669 17.25 22.49 -26.83
C ALA A 669 18.31 21.41 -26.52
N TRP A 670 18.54 21.13 -25.24
CA TRP A 670 19.45 20.06 -24.81
C TRP A 670 18.93 18.68 -25.24
N VAL A 671 17.63 18.41 -25.08
CA VAL A 671 17.02 17.15 -25.52
C VAL A 671 17.13 17.00 -27.03
N ASN A 672 16.94 18.07 -27.82
CA ASN A 672 17.10 18.00 -29.27
C ASN A 672 18.55 17.71 -29.67
N ALA A 673 19.52 18.30 -28.98
CA ALA A 673 20.94 17.97 -29.16
C ALA A 673 21.25 16.52 -28.76
N ALA A 674 20.64 16.02 -27.69
CA ALA A 674 20.75 14.63 -27.25
C ALA A 674 20.28 13.65 -28.33
N VAL A 675 19.11 13.91 -28.94
CA VAL A 675 18.61 13.11 -30.07
C VAL A 675 19.61 13.11 -31.23
N GLY A 676 20.11 14.28 -31.62
CA GLY A 676 21.10 14.37 -32.70
C GLY A 676 22.41 13.62 -32.41
N ASN A 677 22.88 13.63 -31.17
CA ASN A 677 24.06 12.86 -30.75
C ASN A 677 23.81 11.34 -30.77
N ILE A 678 22.61 10.89 -30.39
CA ILE A 678 22.19 9.49 -30.47
C ILE A 678 22.13 9.03 -31.93
N ASP A 679 21.52 9.83 -32.81
CA ASP A 679 21.46 9.55 -34.24
C ASP A 679 22.86 9.46 -34.86
N GLN A 680 23.76 10.37 -34.48
CA GLN A 680 25.16 10.37 -34.91
C GLN A 680 25.91 9.11 -34.47
N MET A 681 25.73 8.67 -33.21
CA MET A 681 26.29 7.42 -32.71
C MET A 681 25.83 6.22 -33.55
N PHE A 682 24.55 6.11 -33.88
CA PHE A 682 24.05 5.03 -34.73
C PHE A 682 24.55 5.14 -36.18
N MET A 683 24.75 6.34 -36.72
CA MET A 683 25.39 6.53 -38.03
C MET A 683 26.84 6.05 -38.04
N GLU A 684 27.59 6.24 -36.95
CA GLU A 684 28.95 5.72 -36.80
C GLU A 684 28.97 4.20 -36.75
N ILE A 685 28.07 3.59 -35.97
CA ILE A 685 27.88 2.13 -35.94
C ILE A 685 27.56 1.61 -37.34
N LYS A 686 26.68 2.28 -38.09
CA LYS A 686 26.34 1.91 -39.48
C LYS A 686 27.54 1.97 -40.41
N LYS A 687 28.42 2.97 -40.28
CA LYS A 687 29.67 3.07 -41.07
C LYS A 687 30.62 1.92 -40.77
N MET A 688 30.73 1.49 -39.50
CA MET A 688 31.58 0.35 -39.11
C MET A 688 31.14 -0.94 -39.80
N VAL A 689 29.83 -1.16 -39.93
CA VAL A 689 29.27 -2.34 -40.61
C VAL A 689 29.40 -2.24 -42.14
N GLY A 690 29.24 -1.04 -42.72
CA GLY A 690 29.26 -0.83 -44.17
C GLY A 690 30.64 -0.78 -44.83
N ALA A 691 31.71 -0.53 -44.07
CA ALA A 691 33.07 -0.35 -44.61
C ALA A 691 33.75 -1.65 -45.07
N ASP A 692 33.21 -2.84 -44.76
CA ASP A 692 33.85 -4.14 -45.05
C ASP A 692 33.19 -4.96 -46.18
N CYS A 693 32.27 -4.38 -46.97
CA CYS A 693 31.75 -5.02 -48.20
C CYS A 693 32.68 -4.91 -49.44
N GLY A 694 33.87 -4.33 -49.28
CA GLY A 694 34.92 -4.32 -50.29
C GLY A 694 35.89 -5.48 -50.07
N THR A 695 35.70 -6.56 -50.84
CA THR A 695 36.68 -7.63 -51.14
C THR A 695 38.00 -7.61 -50.35
N LYS A 696 38.09 -8.36 -49.25
CA LYS A 696 39.39 -8.85 -48.75
C LYS A 696 39.72 -10.16 -49.48
N PRO A 697 40.86 -10.28 -50.17
CA PRO A 697 41.22 -11.49 -50.90
C PRO A 697 41.51 -12.61 -49.90
N ALA A 698 41.06 -13.82 -50.26
CA ALA A 698 41.34 -15.03 -49.51
C ALA A 698 42.85 -15.26 -49.38
N ILE A 699 43.30 -15.55 -48.16
CA ILE A 699 44.54 -16.29 -47.89
C ILE A 699 44.16 -17.44 -46.95
#